data_AF-A0A6N4T8A4-F1
#
_entry.id   AF-A0A6N4T8A4-F1
#
_cell.length_a   1.000
_cell.length_b   1.000
_cell.length_c   1.000
_cell.angle_alpha   90.00
_cell.angle_beta   90.00
_cell.angle_gamma   90.00
#
_symmetry.space_group_name_H-M   'P 1'
#
loop_
_entity.id
_entity.type
_entity.pdbx_description
1 polymer ?
#
loop_
_entity_poly.entity_id
_entity_poly.type
_entity_poly.pdbx_seq_one_letter_code
_entity_poly.pdbx_strand_id
1 'polypeptide(L)'
;MTLPFSATQALLLRRKHLVFVEAGTDASLLPESHLQAFEINLAKLGYAVSTRLRLALQSQSANALTQIQKHVWKVLLEKVGGNQQLMPQFRRFPEDVPVDTHALWRQRVLSHFLQLADQPCLFCSQTGSTHVLAPCEHVACSHCYDGSNYSACPICGQQTESSAFFKPALARQQPKENIIFKLLDLGQDVDAAAKELLHSLCERKQAMSPVDKDDFTAIVQEYGMAVIPWLPEVIPVRENIALLFGNLLKQCEPALVMDAAKSYISTATDVLRLIAAYSGADPALQGQTVYRQLAIAEMRGVKKYRLWFESSHWLAWAKRHTHMQVTRLVKRFKVAKLSRPLRKSLLGFMESLRPDLLTEDMLRHRSYWVWMGEFLHPHEYKNRYPQVAAAFTIIRKKSADGTPAPAFQTFYGKLEASLRLGDAGTMAGLLAQRPGELARRLDLLLRTAGTDETALAQVKSAFQKALPQFATPVLLTLLAHLPVRRQAVKTRIYWPKGQVAKAVFAPETRANLDANTIVEIVTALEEQLMQRFAAKPHYDQFIIDRALQDIIVPFNERTASKSAISLPRGSSIAVTPEKTARLFLHWCQPENNASRTDLDLSVGFYDTDWQYQGVCSYYQLQLQSKNGQHIASSSGDITSAPFPDGASEFVDVDLEAAQLQGIRYAVVVLNNYSGMAFEDLERAYAGIMFRDDVQGHHFDPRTVELRFNLQGANGIFLPMVIDLQEARLHWLDMYSTGMFAMNNVASSNNAITTICPELIAYFASGTRPSMYELCLLHAASRGQEVLLRGKGLQRFIRAENETNAAFLARLRRESGQQLLADALHFECSIFAALYEGNLPLPEGSAIFALKPAAITGNLAASDLLS
;
A
#
# COMPACT_ATOMS: atom_id res chain seq x y z
N MET A 1 32.08 -23.27 2.53
CA MET A 1 31.68 -22.10 1.70
C MET A 1 30.29 -21.72 2.15
N THR A 2 30.09 -20.54 2.76
CA THR A 2 28.74 -20.07 3.11
C THR A 2 27.96 -19.80 1.82
N LEU A 3 26.83 -20.49 1.64
CA LEU A 3 25.88 -20.23 0.56
C LEU A 3 25.50 -18.72 0.55
N PRO A 4 25.30 -18.11 -0.63
CA PRO A 4 24.85 -16.73 -0.72
C PRO A 4 23.50 -16.58 -0.03
N PHE A 5 23.33 -15.50 0.73
CA PHE A 5 22.07 -15.18 1.40
C PHE A 5 20.98 -14.98 0.35
N SER A 6 20.01 -15.89 0.32
CA SER A 6 19.06 -15.98 -0.79
C SER A 6 17.94 -14.93 -0.69
N ALA A 7 17.23 -14.67 -1.80
CA ALA A 7 16.11 -13.74 -1.80
C ALA A 7 14.98 -14.24 -0.87
N THR A 8 14.77 -15.55 -0.85
CA THR A 8 13.84 -16.24 0.06
C THR A 8 14.22 -16.07 1.52
N GLN A 9 15.51 -16.22 1.88
CA GLN A 9 15.97 -15.97 3.25
C GLN A 9 15.75 -14.50 3.69
N ALA A 10 16.01 -13.54 2.81
CA ALA A 10 15.75 -12.12 3.08
C ALA A 10 14.27 -11.84 3.38
N LEU A 11 13.40 -12.46 2.57
CA LEU A 11 11.96 -12.35 2.68
C LEU A 11 11.44 -13.00 3.98
N LEU A 12 11.92 -14.19 4.34
CA LEU A 12 11.53 -14.88 5.57
C LEU A 12 12.01 -14.12 6.80
N LEU A 13 13.21 -13.54 6.76
CA LEU A 13 13.68 -12.63 7.81
C LEU A 13 12.76 -11.42 7.95
N ARG A 14 12.42 -10.75 6.84
CA ARG A 14 11.58 -9.54 6.87
C ARG A 14 10.16 -9.81 7.37
N ARG A 15 9.58 -10.96 7.00
CA ARG A 15 8.16 -11.29 7.27
C ARG A 15 7.95 -12.08 8.55
N LYS A 16 8.83 -13.03 8.84
CA LYS A 16 8.69 -14.02 9.92
C LYS A 16 9.73 -13.85 11.03
N HIS A 17 10.68 -12.92 10.85
CA HIS A 17 11.80 -12.71 11.79
C HIS A 17 12.64 -13.99 12.02
N LEU A 18 12.71 -14.84 11.00
CA LEU A 18 13.49 -16.07 11.04
C LEU A 18 14.84 -15.89 10.37
N VAL A 19 15.89 -16.37 11.03
CA VAL A 19 17.24 -16.48 10.49
C VAL A 19 17.54 -17.97 10.30
N PHE A 20 18.00 -18.36 9.12
CA PHE A 20 18.35 -19.75 8.81
C PHE A 20 19.87 -19.91 8.87
N VAL A 21 20.33 -20.72 9.81
CA VAL A 21 21.74 -20.99 10.06
C VAL A 21 21.91 -22.49 10.23
N GLU A 22 22.70 -23.12 9.38
CA GLU A 22 23.07 -24.54 9.54
C GLU A 22 24.01 -24.68 10.74
N ALA A 23 23.89 -25.77 11.50
CA ALA A 23 24.82 -26.05 12.60
C ALA A 23 26.26 -26.10 12.07
N GLY A 24 27.17 -25.37 12.71
CA GLY A 24 28.56 -25.32 12.27
C GLY A 24 29.25 -26.68 12.40
N THR A 25 30.15 -26.98 11.46
CA THR A 25 30.93 -28.23 11.44
C THR A 25 32.15 -28.18 12.35
N ASP A 26 32.47 -27.01 12.92
CA ASP A 26 33.64 -26.81 13.78
C ASP A 26 33.29 -27.07 15.25
N ALA A 27 34.13 -27.85 15.94
CA ALA A 27 33.92 -28.20 17.35
C ALA A 27 34.21 -27.04 18.32
N SER A 28 34.81 -25.94 17.86
CA SER A 28 35.10 -24.78 18.71
C SER A 28 34.00 -23.73 18.65
N LEU A 29 33.29 -23.55 19.76
CA LEU A 29 32.32 -22.48 19.95
C LEU A 29 33.00 -21.10 19.89
N LEU A 30 32.33 -20.13 19.26
CA LEU A 30 32.79 -18.75 19.26
C LEU A 30 32.79 -18.16 20.68
N PRO A 31 33.77 -17.29 21.00
CA PRO A 31 33.78 -16.56 22.26
C PRO A 31 32.53 -15.69 22.40
N GLU A 32 32.04 -15.58 23.64
CA GLU A 32 30.84 -14.82 23.98
C GLU A 32 30.86 -13.36 23.51
N SER A 33 32.06 -12.75 23.46
CA SER A 33 32.26 -11.38 22.97
C SER A 33 31.82 -11.17 21.52
N HIS A 34 31.90 -12.20 20.67
CA HIS A 34 31.44 -12.11 19.28
C HIS A 34 29.92 -12.09 19.20
N LEU A 35 29.26 -12.89 20.03
CA LEU A 35 27.80 -12.96 20.10
C LEU A 35 27.24 -11.66 20.71
N GLN A 36 27.88 -11.14 21.76
CA GLN A 36 27.52 -9.85 22.34
C GLN A 36 27.66 -8.71 21.32
N ALA A 37 28.72 -8.70 20.50
CA ALA A 37 28.88 -7.71 19.43
C ALA A 37 27.77 -7.81 18.37
N PHE A 38 27.38 -9.03 18.00
CA PHE A 38 26.26 -9.27 17.09
C PHE A 38 24.94 -8.72 17.66
N GLU A 39 24.66 -9.00 18.93
CA GLU A 39 23.44 -8.56 19.62
C GLU A 39 23.40 -7.06 19.86
N ILE A 40 24.51 -6.43 20.24
CA ILE A 40 24.61 -4.96 20.37
C ILE A 40 24.28 -4.29 19.04
N ASN A 41 24.69 -4.88 17.91
CA ASN A 41 24.34 -4.35 16.61
C ASN A 41 22.85 -4.53 16.33
N LEU A 42 22.26 -5.71 16.54
CA LEU A 42 20.82 -5.89 16.35
C LEU A 42 19.96 -5.01 17.28
N ALA A 43 20.42 -4.74 18.50
CA ALA A 43 19.77 -3.83 19.43
C ALA A 43 19.65 -2.40 18.87
N LYS A 44 20.61 -1.95 18.04
CA LYS A 44 20.53 -0.66 17.32
C LYS A 44 19.40 -0.63 16.28
N LEU A 45 18.89 -1.78 15.86
CA LEU A 45 17.74 -1.92 14.96
C LEU A 45 16.45 -2.27 15.71
N GLY A 46 16.53 -2.47 17.03
CA GLY A 46 15.40 -2.82 17.88
C GLY A 46 15.07 -4.30 17.88
N TYR A 47 16.07 -5.17 17.71
CA TYR A 47 15.91 -6.62 17.70
C TYR A 47 16.73 -7.30 18.80
N ALA A 48 16.15 -8.35 19.37
CA ALA A 48 16.80 -9.30 20.26
C ALA A 48 16.90 -10.67 19.56
N VAL A 49 17.75 -11.55 20.08
CA VAL A 49 18.01 -12.88 19.53
C VAL A 49 17.47 -13.94 20.48
N SER A 50 16.75 -14.92 19.97
CA SER A 50 16.28 -16.06 20.77
C SER A 50 17.44 -16.93 21.26
N THR A 51 17.24 -17.67 22.36
CA THR A 51 18.25 -18.62 22.86
C THR A 51 18.64 -19.67 21.79
N ARG A 52 17.67 -20.15 21.01
CA ARG A 52 17.90 -21.13 19.93
C ARG A 52 18.78 -20.56 18.83
N LEU A 53 18.49 -19.33 18.39
CA LEU A 53 19.28 -18.66 17.37
C LEU A 53 20.68 -18.33 17.91
N ARG A 54 20.80 -17.88 19.16
CA ARG A 54 22.10 -17.61 19.80
C ARG A 54 23.00 -18.84 19.79
N LEU A 55 22.47 -20.00 20.18
CA LEU A 55 23.23 -21.26 20.18
C LEU A 55 23.68 -21.66 18.77
N ALA A 56 22.80 -21.53 17.77
CA ALA A 56 23.17 -21.80 16.38
C ALA A 56 24.27 -20.86 15.87
N LEU A 57 24.18 -19.56 16.19
CA LEU A 57 25.20 -18.57 15.83
C LEU A 57 26.54 -18.82 16.51
N GLN A 58 26.54 -19.32 17.75
CA GLN A 58 27.77 -19.61 18.49
C GLN A 58 28.57 -20.76 17.88
N SER A 59 27.90 -21.69 17.19
CA SER A 59 28.55 -22.80 16.46
C SER A 59 29.23 -22.37 15.16
N GLN A 60 29.05 -21.13 14.70
CA GLN A 60 29.58 -20.66 13.42
C GLN A 60 31.06 -20.27 13.49
N SER A 61 31.72 -20.14 12.33
CA SER A 61 33.01 -19.44 12.27
C SER A 61 32.82 -17.92 12.39
N ALA A 62 33.84 -17.19 12.84
CA ALA A 62 33.79 -15.72 12.96
C ALA A 62 33.47 -15.02 11.62
N ASN A 63 33.98 -15.57 10.51
CA ASN A 63 33.69 -15.07 9.17
C ASN A 63 32.21 -15.32 8.80
N ALA A 64 31.69 -16.53 9.06
CA ALA A 64 30.28 -16.83 8.82
C ALA A 64 29.35 -15.93 9.65
N LEU A 65 29.65 -15.73 10.94
CA LEU A 65 28.91 -14.81 11.80
C LEU A 65 28.90 -13.38 11.24
N THR A 66 30.06 -12.89 10.76
CA THR A 66 30.18 -11.57 10.14
C THR A 66 29.32 -11.44 8.88
N GLN A 67 29.30 -12.47 8.02
CA GLN A 67 28.45 -12.48 6.82
C GLN A 67 26.97 -12.52 7.19
N ILE A 68 26.56 -13.37 8.15
CA ILE A 68 25.19 -13.43 8.63
C ILE A 68 24.77 -12.06 9.15
N GLN A 69 25.60 -11.43 9.99
CA GLN A 69 25.32 -10.10 10.54
C GLN A 69 25.13 -9.07 9.43
N LYS A 70 26.02 -9.04 8.43
CA LYS A 70 25.93 -8.11 7.30
C LYS A 70 24.61 -8.24 6.54
N HIS A 71 24.18 -9.47 6.25
CA HIS A 71 22.93 -9.73 5.53
C HIS A 71 21.69 -9.39 6.37
N VAL A 72 21.65 -9.86 7.63
CA VAL A 72 20.54 -9.59 8.55
C VAL A 72 20.39 -8.09 8.77
N TRP A 73 21.49 -7.39 9.04
CA TRP A 73 21.52 -5.95 9.20
C TRP A 73 20.98 -5.22 7.97
N LYS A 74 21.46 -5.57 6.77
CA LYS A 74 21.02 -4.95 5.51
C LYS A 74 19.51 -5.07 5.33
N VAL A 75 18.96 -6.26 5.48
CA VAL A 75 17.52 -6.53 5.27
C VAL A 75 16.65 -5.80 6.29
N LEU A 76 16.99 -5.88 7.57
CA LEU A 76 16.19 -5.26 8.63
C LEU A 76 16.24 -3.73 8.56
N LEU A 77 17.41 -3.17 8.23
CA LEU A 77 17.59 -1.73 8.09
C LEU A 77 16.86 -1.19 6.84
N GLU A 78 16.90 -1.92 5.73
CA GLU A 78 16.15 -1.58 4.50
C GLU A 78 14.63 -1.61 4.72
N LYS A 79 14.11 -2.57 5.51
CA LYS A 79 12.68 -2.68 5.85
C LYS A 79 12.11 -1.38 6.41
N VAL A 80 12.89 -0.64 7.20
CA VAL A 80 12.49 0.62 7.84
C VAL A 80 13.01 1.86 7.10
N GLY A 81 13.78 1.69 6.03
CA GLY A 81 14.37 2.79 5.24
C GLY A 81 15.68 3.36 5.81
N GLY A 82 16.25 2.76 6.85
CA GLY A 82 17.49 3.27 7.46
C GLY A 82 18.77 2.92 6.68
N ASN A 83 18.66 2.25 5.53
CA ASN A 83 19.80 1.84 4.71
C ASN A 83 20.35 2.98 3.85
N GLN A 84 19.76 4.17 3.97
CA GLN A 84 20.17 5.41 3.31
C GLN A 84 20.71 6.38 4.36
N GLN A 85 21.49 7.37 3.93
CA GLN A 85 21.88 8.47 4.80
C GLN A 85 20.74 9.50 4.86
N LEU A 86 19.92 9.45 5.91
CA LEU A 86 18.83 10.42 6.10
C LEU A 86 19.34 11.71 6.74
N MET A 87 19.82 12.63 5.91
CA MET A 87 20.37 13.93 6.32
C MET A 87 19.42 15.07 5.94
N PRO A 88 18.95 15.90 6.90
CA PRO A 88 18.17 17.10 6.63
C PRO A 88 19.01 18.23 6.03
N GLN A 89 18.35 19.28 5.52
CA GLN A 89 19.03 20.53 5.12
C GLN A 89 19.73 21.18 6.31
N PHE A 90 19.01 21.35 7.43
CA PHE A 90 19.56 21.85 8.69
C PHE A 90 20.12 20.70 9.53
N ARG A 91 21.45 20.54 9.57
CA ARG A 91 22.17 19.45 10.25
C ARG A 91 21.97 19.40 11.76
N ARG A 92 21.60 20.52 12.38
CA ARG A 92 21.27 20.64 13.81
C ARG A 92 19.78 20.63 14.10
N PHE A 93 18.95 20.21 13.13
CA PHE A 93 17.52 20.03 13.34
C PHE A 93 17.24 19.20 14.61
N PRO A 94 16.27 19.60 15.46
CA PRO A 94 15.34 20.73 15.30
C PRO A 94 15.80 22.10 15.88
N GLU A 95 16.96 22.21 16.53
CA GLU A 95 17.34 23.40 17.34
C GLU A 95 17.61 24.66 16.51
N ASP A 96 18.46 24.56 15.49
CA ASP A 96 18.92 25.73 14.71
C ASP A 96 18.14 25.90 13.39
N VAL A 97 16.83 25.67 13.44
CA VAL A 97 15.92 25.99 12.32
C VAL A 97 15.57 27.48 12.40
N PRO A 98 15.69 28.28 11.32
CA PRO A 98 15.35 29.70 11.36
C PRO A 98 13.90 29.98 11.75
N VAL A 99 13.68 30.79 12.79
CA VAL A 99 12.35 31.19 13.26
C VAL A 99 11.68 32.13 12.24
N ASP A 100 12.38 33.17 11.79
CA ASP A 100 11.88 34.10 10.76
C ASP A 100 12.17 33.54 9.36
N THR A 101 11.26 32.70 8.88
CA THR A 101 11.33 32.11 7.54
C THR A 101 11.30 33.18 6.44
N HIS A 102 10.62 34.32 6.67
CA HIS A 102 10.53 35.39 5.67
C HIS A 102 11.85 36.18 5.56
N ALA A 103 12.53 36.44 6.68
CA ALA A 103 13.88 37.00 6.65
C ALA A 103 14.86 36.08 5.92
N LEU A 104 14.84 34.78 6.22
CA LEU A 104 15.64 33.79 5.50
C LEU A 104 15.33 33.82 3.99
N TRP A 105 14.05 33.81 3.61
CA TRP A 105 13.65 33.87 2.21
C TRP A 105 14.16 35.13 1.50
N ARG A 106 14.03 36.32 2.13
CA ARG A 106 14.59 37.57 1.59
C ARG A 106 16.10 37.47 1.39
N GLN A 107 16.80 36.93 2.39
CA GLN A 107 18.26 36.73 2.31
C GLN A 107 18.63 35.80 1.16
N ARG A 108 17.92 34.67 1.00
CA ARG A 108 18.11 33.73 -0.11
C ARG A 108 17.88 34.39 -1.47
N VAL A 109 16.78 35.13 -1.64
CA VAL A 109 16.43 35.82 -2.90
C VAL A 109 17.48 36.88 -3.26
N LEU A 110 17.90 37.70 -2.30
CA LEU A 110 18.93 38.71 -2.53
C LEU A 110 20.28 38.06 -2.85
N SER A 111 20.67 36.99 -2.15
CA SER A 111 21.85 36.19 -2.51
C SER A 111 21.75 35.64 -3.93
N HIS A 112 20.61 35.04 -4.29
CA HIS A 112 20.41 34.40 -5.59
C HIS A 112 20.59 35.37 -6.76
N PHE A 113 19.99 36.56 -6.68
CA PHE A 113 19.95 37.50 -7.81
C PHE A 113 21.06 38.53 -7.80
N LEU A 114 21.60 38.89 -6.62
CA LEU A 114 22.51 40.02 -6.48
C LEU A 114 23.92 39.60 -6.03
N GLN A 115 24.10 38.41 -5.44
CA GLN A 115 25.43 37.99 -4.98
C GLN A 115 26.26 37.42 -6.14
N LEU A 116 27.29 38.15 -6.58
CA LEU A 116 28.27 37.69 -7.58
C LEU A 116 29.50 37.05 -6.92
N ALA A 117 30.29 36.33 -7.73
CA ALA A 117 31.60 35.84 -7.31
C ALA A 117 32.56 37.02 -7.06
N ASP A 118 33.48 36.87 -6.11
CA ASP A 118 34.54 37.82 -5.75
C ASP A 118 34.11 39.21 -5.25
N GLN A 119 32.81 39.53 -5.25
CA GLN A 119 32.32 40.77 -4.62
C GLN A 119 32.25 40.62 -3.09
N PRO A 120 32.36 41.73 -2.31
CA PRO A 120 32.07 41.70 -0.88
C PRO A 120 30.68 41.14 -0.60
N CYS A 121 30.51 40.43 0.52
CA CYS A 121 29.19 39.91 0.87
C CYS A 121 28.15 41.03 0.99
N LEU A 122 26.98 40.86 0.36
CA LEU A 122 25.92 41.86 0.36
C LEU A 122 25.34 42.20 1.74
N PHE A 123 25.49 41.31 2.72
CA PHE A 123 24.88 41.50 4.05
C PHE A 123 25.90 41.92 5.12
N CYS A 124 27.07 41.29 5.16
CA CYS A 124 28.10 41.62 6.16
C CYS A 124 29.26 42.47 5.61
N SER A 125 29.27 42.76 4.31
CA SER A 125 30.30 43.56 3.62
C SER A 125 31.74 43.04 3.71
N GLN A 126 31.95 41.81 4.19
CA GLN A 126 33.27 41.20 4.27
C GLN A 126 33.73 40.65 2.91
N THR A 127 35.01 40.82 2.61
CA THR A 127 35.70 40.17 1.49
C THR A 127 36.29 38.82 1.92
N GLY A 128 36.51 37.89 0.97
CA GLY A 128 37.12 36.58 1.24
C GLY A 128 36.26 35.57 2.02
N SER A 129 35.01 35.91 2.33
CA SER A 129 34.06 35.04 3.05
C SER A 129 33.07 34.31 2.14
N THR A 130 33.06 34.62 0.84
CA THR A 130 32.13 34.10 -0.15
C THR A 130 32.69 32.87 -0.85
N HIS A 131 31.83 31.88 -1.08
CA HIS A 131 32.17 30.62 -1.72
C HIS A 131 31.15 30.33 -2.84
N VAL A 132 31.64 30.07 -4.06
CA VAL A 132 30.79 29.62 -5.17
C VAL A 132 30.51 28.12 -5.00
N LEU A 133 29.24 27.72 -5.05
CA LEU A 133 28.81 26.34 -4.82
C LEU A 133 28.46 25.65 -6.13
N ALA A 134 29.09 24.51 -6.42
CA ALA A 134 28.78 23.68 -7.59
C ALA A 134 27.68 22.66 -7.28
N PRO A 135 26.77 22.34 -8.22
CA PRO A 135 26.68 22.86 -9.59
C PRO A 135 25.73 24.08 -9.72
N CYS A 136 25.14 24.56 -8.62
CA CYS A 136 24.13 25.62 -8.66
C CYS A 136 24.67 27.03 -8.92
N GLU A 137 25.99 27.21 -8.84
CA GLU A 137 26.74 28.47 -9.00
C GLU A 137 26.37 29.59 -8.02
N HIS A 138 25.53 29.31 -7.01
CA HIS A 138 25.22 30.29 -5.97
C HIS A 138 26.43 30.62 -5.11
N VAL A 139 26.53 31.89 -4.72
CA VAL A 139 27.61 32.40 -3.89
C VAL A 139 27.14 32.53 -2.44
N ALA A 140 27.63 31.64 -1.58
CA ALA A 140 27.29 31.59 -0.16
C ALA A 140 28.39 32.23 0.70
N CYS A 141 28.01 33.13 1.61
CA CYS A 141 28.94 33.72 2.58
C CYS A 141 28.99 32.88 3.87
N SER A 142 30.18 32.45 4.29
CA SER A 142 30.40 31.65 5.51
C SER A 142 30.17 32.41 6.83
N HIS A 143 30.01 33.73 6.77
CA HIS A 143 29.60 34.55 7.92
C HIS A 143 28.08 34.72 8.00
N CYS A 144 27.40 34.80 6.85
CA CYS A 144 25.95 35.03 6.79
C CYS A 144 25.14 33.72 6.78
N TYR A 145 25.77 32.61 6.42
CA TYR A 145 25.21 31.26 6.50
C TYR A 145 26.19 30.35 7.25
N ASP A 146 25.70 29.62 8.26
CA ASP A 146 26.53 28.69 9.03
C ASP A 146 26.76 27.38 8.26
N GLY A 147 27.90 27.28 7.58
CA GLY A 147 28.29 26.07 6.84
C GLY A 147 28.44 24.80 7.69
N SER A 148 28.38 24.87 9.02
CA SER A 148 28.27 23.67 9.88
C SER A 148 26.84 23.15 10.00
N ASN A 149 25.84 23.99 9.78
CA ASN A 149 24.42 23.65 9.90
C ASN A 149 23.76 23.32 8.55
N TYR A 150 24.37 23.61 7.40
CA TYR A 150 23.78 23.29 6.08
C TYR A 150 24.38 22.03 5.47
N SER A 151 23.53 21.13 4.97
CA SER A 151 23.93 19.95 4.17
C SER A 151 23.82 20.14 2.66
N ALA A 152 23.12 21.19 2.23
CA ALA A 152 22.89 21.56 0.83
C ALA A 152 23.12 23.07 0.66
N CYS A 153 23.00 23.59 -0.58
CA CYS A 153 23.11 25.02 -0.83
C CYS A 153 22.10 25.80 0.05
N PRO A 154 22.54 26.76 0.89
CA PRO A 154 21.63 27.50 1.78
C PRO A 154 20.69 28.45 1.03
N ILE A 155 20.91 28.66 -0.28
CA ILE A 155 20.18 29.61 -1.12
C ILE A 155 19.06 28.90 -1.90
N CYS A 156 19.36 27.80 -2.60
CA CYS A 156 18.38 27.08 -3.43
C CYS A 156 18.00 25.68 -2.95
N GLY A 157 18.62 25.17 -1.89
CA GLY A 157 18.37 23.81 -1.39
C GLY A 157 18.91 22.68 -2.28
N GLN A 158 19.58 22.99 -3.40
CA GLN A 158 20.19 21.98 -4.25
C GLN A 158 21.38 21.33 -3.54
N GLN A 159 21.53 20.02 -3.65
CA GLN A 159 22.72 19.31 -3.19
C GLN A 159 23.94 19.74 -4.01
N THR A 160 25.06 19.90 -3.32
CA THR A 160 26.27 20.49 -3.88
C THR A 160 27.44 19.54 -3.70
N GLU A 161 28.45 19.72 -4.54
CA GLU A 161 29.76 19.11 -4.32
C GLU A 161 30.41 19.67 -3.03
N SER A 162 31.46 19.01 -2.56
CA SER A 162 32.23 19.49 -1.42
C SER A 162 32.81 20.88 -1.70
N SER A 163 32.67 21.81 -0.75
CA SER A 163 33.18 23.16 -0.83
C SER A 163 33.73 23.61 0.52
N ALA A 164 34.67 24.56 0.52
CA ALA A 164 35.22 25.17 1.72
C ALA A 164 34.17 25.87 2.60
N PHE A 165 32.99 26.17 2.04
CA PHE A 165 31.85 26.66 2.80
C PHE A 165 31.38 25.63 3.85
N PHE A 166 31.32 24.34 3.48
CA PHE A 166 30.76 23.31 4.36
C PHE A 166 31.79 22.84 5.38
N LYS A 167 31.44 22.96 6.66
CA LYS A 167 32.23 22.41 7.77
C LYS A 167 31.82 20.95 8.02
N PRO A 168 32.65 20.13 8.69
CA PRO A 168 32.27 18.77 9.08
C PRO A 168 30.95 18.77 9.88
N ALA A 169 30.10 17.78 9.63
CA ALA A 169 28.88 17.61 10.39
C ALA A 169 29.21 17.27 11.85
N LEU A 170 28.42 17.81 12.79
CA LEU A 170 28.54 17.50 14.20
C LEU A 170 28.13 16.04 14.45
N ALA A 171 28.91 15.34 15.27
CA ALA A 171 28.52 14.03 15.74
C ALA A 171 27.30 14.16 16.67
N ARG A 172 26.19 13.52 16.30
CA ARG A 172 24.98 13.47 17.13
C ARG A 172 25.10 12.36 18.17
N GLN A 173 24.47 12.55 19.33
CA GLN A 173 24.44 11.53 20.38
C GLN A 173 23.55 10.34 19.98
N GLN A 174 23.80 9.19 20.60
CA GLN A 174 22.91 8.05 20.42
C GLN A 174 21.52 8.34 21.00
N PRO A 175 20.45 7.86 20.35
CA PRO A 175 19.09 8.13 20.81
C PRO A 175 18.79 7.40 22.14
N LYS A 176 18.11 8.09 23.06
CA LYS A 176 17.85 7.64 24.45
C LYS A 176 16.52 6.91 24.64
N GLU A 177 15.80 6.62 23.57
CA GLU A 177 14.47 5.99 23.63
C GLU A 177 14.53 4.58 24.21
N ASN A 178 13.60 4.30 25.12
CA ASN A 178 13.31 2.95 25.58
C ASN A 178 12.29 2.32 24.63
N ILE A 179 12.66 1.19 24.00
CA ILE A 179 11.79 0.48 23.07
C ILE A 179 11.66 -1.00 23.42
N ILE A 180 10.55 -1.61 23.00
CA ILE A 180 10.34 -3.05 23.08
C ILE A 180 11.03 -3.70 21.88
N PHE A 181 11.96 -4.62 22.14
CA PHE A 181 12.66 -5.33 21.07
C PHE A 181 11.78 -6.40 20.41
N LYS A 182 11.99 -6.56 19.10
CA LYS A 182 11.42 -7.63 18.29
C LYS A 182 12.33 -8.85 18.38
N LEU A 183 11.76 -10.04 18.56
CA LEU A 183 12.55 -11.25 18.64
C LEU A 183 12.88 -11.78 17.24
N LEU A 184 14.16 -12.04 16.97
CA LEU A 184 14.62 -12.89 15.88
C LEU A 184 14.79 -14.32 16.38
N ASP A 185 14.28 -15.29 15.63
CA ASP A 185 14.37 -16.71 15.98
C ASP A 185 15.02 -17.55 14.86
N LEU A 186 15.38 -18.78 15.18
CA LEU A 186 16.02 -19.74 14.28
C LEU A 186 14.95 -20.44 13.42
N GLY A 187 15.06 -20.27 12.10
CA GLY A 187 14.31 -21.07 11.14
C GLY A 187 14.89 -22.48 11.01
N GLN A 188 14.03 -23.49 10.85
CA GLN A 188 14.45 -24.90 10.77
C GLN A 188 14.86 -25.29 9.34
N ASP A 189 13.95 -25.09 8.37
CA ASP A 189 14.14 -25.46 6.97
C ASP A 189 13.62 -24.33 6.09
N VAL A 190 14.50 -23.79 5.25
CA VAL A 190 14.20 -22.66 4.36
C VAL A 190 13.21 -23.05 3.26
N ASP A 191 13.31 -24.26 2.72
CA ASP A 191 12.46 -24.76 1.63
C ASP A 191 11.06 -25.05 2.15
N ALA A 192 10.96 -25.64 3.35
CA ALA A 192 9.67 -25.86 4.00
C ALA A 192 8.95 -24.54 4.28
N ALA A 193 9.66 -23.54 4.81
CA ALA A 193 9.10 -22.21 5.08
C ALA A 193 8.72 -21.46 3.78
N ALA A 194 9.52 -21.60 2.71
CA ALA A 194 9.24 -21.04 1.40
C ALA A 194 7.98 -21.66 0.78
N LYS A 195 7.87 -23.00 0.86
CA LYS A 195 6.70 -23.76 0.41
C LYS A 195 5.44 -23.32 1.14
N GLU A 196 5.47 -23.24 2.47
CA GLU A 196 4.32 -22.81 3.27
C GLU A 196 3.86 -21.40 2.86
N LEU A 197 4.79 -20.47 2.70
CA LEU A 197 4.47 -19.12 2.28
C LEU A 197 3.94 -19.04 0.85
N LEU A 198 4.56 -19.76 -0.10
CA LEU A 198 4.08 -19.81 -1.48
C LEU A 198 2.66 -20.39 -1.54
N HIS A 199 2.41 -21.48 -0.82
CA HIS A 199 1.10 -22.11 -0.74
C HIS A 199 0.05 -21.14 -0.18
N SER A 200 0.34 -20.49 0.95
CA SER A 200 -0.53 -19.45 1.53
C SER A 200 -0.82 -18.33 0.52
N LEU A 201 0.17 -17.83 -0.22
CA LEU A 201 0.00 -16.78 -1.24
C LEU A 201 -0.86 -17.25 -2.42
N CYS A 202 -0.73 -18.52 -2.83
CA CYS A 202 -1.52 -19.13 -3.90
C CYS A 202 -3.00 -19.31 -3.52
N GLU A 203 -3.30 -19.70 -2.27
CA GLU A 203 -4.66 -19.96 -1.81
C GLU A 203 -5.50 -18.70 -1.56
N ARG A 204 -4.86 -17.52 -1.50
CA ARG A 204 -5.56 -16.26 -1.25
C ARG A 204 -6.69 -16.03 -2.25
N LYS A 205 -7.84 -15.62 -1.72
CA LYS A 205 -9.03 -15.26 -2.52
C LYS A 205 -9.07 -13.80 -2.97
N GLN A 206 -7.98 -13.06 -2.77
CA GLN A 206 -7.84 -11.66 -3.14
C GLN A 206 -6.52 -11.37 -3.86
N ALA A 207 -6.50 -10.30 -4.65
CA ALA A 207 -5.27 -9.85 -5.31
C ALA A 207 -4.22 -9.47 -4.26
N MET A 208 -3.00 -9.99 -4.44
CA MET A 208 -1.87 -9.73 -3.56
C MET A 208 -1.50 -8.25 -3.49
N SER A 209 -1.04 -7.81 -2.31
CA SER A 209 -0.37 -6.52 -2.13
C SER A 209 0.88 -6.42 -3.02
N PRO A 210 1.38 -5.21 -3.35
CA PRO A 210 2.64 -5.09 -4.09
C PRO A 210 3.82 -5.79 -3.41
N VAL A 211 3.89 -5.78 -2.08
CA VAL A 211 4.94 -6.51 -1.33
C VAL A 211 4.79 -8.02 -1.50
N ASP A 212 3.57 -8.54 -1.36
CA ASP A 212 3.31 -9.97 -1.53
C ASP A 212 3.55 -10.42 -2.99
N LYS A 213 3.31 -9.56 -3.99
CA LYS A 213 3.64 -9.85 -5.39
C LYS A 213 5.14 -9.94 -5.63
N ASP A 214 5.92 -9.03 -5.05
CA ASP A 214 7.38 -9.07 -5.12
C ASP A 214 7.90 -10.35 -4.47
N ASP A 215 7.36 -10.67 -3.28
CA ASP A 215 7.71 -11.85 -2.50
C ASP A 215 7.40 -13.16 -3.24
N PHE A 216 6.18 -13.24 -3.78
CA PHE A 216 5.75 -14.35 -4.61
C PHE A 216 6.65 -14.51 -5.84
N THR A 217 7.00 -13.41 -6.49
CA THR A 217 7.85 -13.42 -7.69
C THR A 217 9.27 -13.86 -7.35
N ALA A 218 9.83 -13.41 -6.22
CA ALA A 218 11.16 -13.80 -5.76
C ALA A 218 11.25 -15.31 -5.52
N ILE A 219 10.28 -15.90 -4.81
CA ILE A 219 10.24 -17.35 -4.56
C ILE A 219 10.12 -18.12 -5.89
N VAL A 220 9.21 -17.71 -6.78
CA VAL A 220 9.01 -18.38 -8.08
C VAL A 220 10.26 -18.32 -8.95
N GLN A 221 10.97 -17.19 -8.95
CA GLN A 221 12.21 -17.03 -9.71
C GLN A 221 13.33 -17.90 -9.15
N GLU A 222 13.50 -17.93 -7.82
CA GLU A 222 14.55 -18.69 -7.13
C GLU A 222 14.39 -20.20 -7.32
N TYR A 223 13.16 -20.74 -7.15
CA TYR A 223 12.91 -22.18 -7.21
C TYR A 223 12.53 -22.72 -8.61
N GLY A 224 12.10 -21.85 -9.53
CA GLY A 224 11.71 -22.25 -10.88
C GLY A 224 10.66 -23.37 -10.90
N MET A 225 10.86 -24.40 -11.75
CA MET A 225 9.88 -25.50 -11.86
C MET A 225 9.74 -26.35 -10.59
N ALA A 226 10.65 -26.22 -9.59
CA ALA A 226 10.53 -26.93 -8.32
C ALA A 226 9.32 -26.48 -7.50
N VAL A 227 8.70 -25.35 -7.83
CA VAL A 227 7.47 -24.88 -7.16
C VAL A 227 6.22 -25.64 -7.62
N ILE A 228 6.23 -26.32 -8.76
CA ILE A 228 5.02 -26.97 -9.32
C ILE A 228 4.41 -28.00 -8.36
N PRO A 229 5.18 -28.90 -7.71
CA PRO A 229 4.66 -29.82 -6.70
C PRO A 229 4.16 -29.15 -5.42
N TRP A 230 4.43 -27.86 -5.23
CA TRP A 230 4.00 -27.09 -4.05
C TRP A 230 2.65 -26.39 -4.27
N LEU A 231 2.15 -26.35 -5.50
CA LEU A 231 0.94 -25.61 -5.83
C LEU A 231 -0.31 -26.32 -5.27
N PRO A 232 -1.27 -25.57 -4.72
CA PRO A 232 -2.58 -26.11 -4.38
C PRO A 232 -3.34 -26.50 -5.66
N GLU A 233 -4.32 -27.38 -5.52
CA GLU A 233 -5.18 -27.81 -6.65
C GLU A 233 -5.84 -26.63 -7.38
N VAL A 234 -6.21 -25.59 -6.63
CA VAL A 234 -6.87 -24.40 -7.16
C VAL A 234 -6.16 -23.14 -6.68
N ILE A 235 -5.82 -22.26 -7.62
CA ILE A 235 -5.37 -20.89 -7.36
C ILE A 235 -6.53 -19.94 -7.68
N PRO A 236 -7.24 -19.36 -6.68
CA PRO A 236 -8.48 -18.62 -6.92
C PRO A 236 -8.28 -17.34 -7.75
N VAL A 237 -7.12 -16.70 -7.62
CA VAL A 237 -6.85 -15.38 -8.20
C VAL A 237 -6.08 -15.54 -9.52
N ARG A 238 -6.75 -15.20 -10.63
CA ARG A 238 -6.19 -15.28 -11.99
C ARG A 238 -4.93 -14.42 -12.21
N GLU A 239 -4.79 -13.33 -11.45
CA GLU A 239 -3.56 -12.52 -11.47
C GLU A 239 -2.36 -13.30 -10.90
N ASN A 240 -2.56 -14.11 -9.86
CA ASN A 240 -1.50 -14.91 -9.24
C ASN A 240 -1.06 -16.05 -10.17
N ILE A 241 -2.01 -16.71 -10.84
CA ILE A 241 -1.74 -17.72 -11.89
C ILE A 241 -0.84 -17.11 -12.97
N ALA A 242 -1.19 -15.92 -13.47
CA ALA A 242 -0.42 -15.25 -14.49
C ALA A 242 0.99 -14.84 -14.00
N LEU A 243 1.12 -14.35 -12.77
CA LEU A 243 2.43 -14.02 -12.17
C LEU A 243 3.32 -15.26 -12.05
N LEU A 244 2.75 -16.39 -11.59
CA LEU A 244 3.46 -17.66 -11.44
C LEU A 244 4.01 -18.14 -12.77
N PHE A 245 3.12 -18.50 -13.70
CA PHE A 245 3.52 -19.09 -14.97
C PHE A 245 4.20 -18.07 -15.89
N GLY A 246 3.89 -16.78 -15.77
CA GLY A 246 4.56 -15.72 -16.52
C GLY A 246 6.02 -15.56 -16.14
N ASN A 247 6.37 -15.69 -14.85
CA ASN A 247 7.76 -15.69 -14.41
C ASN A 247 8.47 -17.01 -14.76
N LEU A 248 7.81 -18.16 -14.61
CA LEU A 248 8.37 -19.44 -15.07
C LEU A 248 8.70 -19.43 -16.57
N LEU A 249 7.83 -18.86 -17.42
CA LEU A 249 8.07 -18.72 -18.86
C LEU A 249 9.33 -17.89 -19.20
N LYS A 250 9.80 -17.01 -18.30
CA LYS A 250 11.01 -16.20 -18.55
C LYS A 250 12.30 -17.01 -18.41
N GLN A 251 12.26 -18.12 -17.66
CA GLN A 251 13.46 -18.88 -17.28
C GLN A 251 13.38 -20.38 -17.60
N CYS A 252 12.22 -20.91 -17.97
CA CYS A 252 11.98 -22.33 -18.22
C CYS A 252 11.45 -22.60 -19.64
N GLU A 253 11.51 -23.87 -20.04
CA GLU A 253 11.10 -24.33 -21.37
C GLU A 253 9.57 -24.15 -21.56
N PRO A 254 9.11 -23.42 -22.60
CA PRO A 254 7.70 -23.05 -22.72
C PRO A 254 6.71 -24.22 -22.77
N ALA A 255 7.08 -25.37 -23.34
CA ALA A 255 6.14 -26.49 -23.40
C ALA A 255 5.86 -27.05 -21.99
N LEU A 256 6.90 -27.25 -21.17
CA LEU A 256 6.74 -27.69 -19.77
C LEU A 256 5.90 -26.71 -18.94
N VAL A 257 6.17 -25.41 -19.04
CA VAL A 257 5.41 -24.40 -18.27
C VAL A 257 3.95 -24.35 -18.72
N MET A 258 3.70 -24.39 -20.03
CA MET A 258 2.34 -24.39 -20.56
C MET A 258 1.59 -25.66 -20.18
N ASP A 259 2.26 -26.82 -20.10
CA ASP A 259 1.63 -28.06 -19.67
C ASP A 259 1.18 -27.97 -18.19
N ALA A 260 2.05 -27.47 -17.32
CA ALA A 260 1.72 -27.21 -15.92
C ALA A 260 0.62 -26.15 -15.74
N ALA A 261 0.56 -25.15 -16.64
CA ALA A 261 -0.42 -24.06 -16.55
C ALA A 261 -1.84 -24.49 -16.95
N LYS A 262 -2.01 -25.53 -17.78
CA LYS A 262 -3.30 -25.93 -18.39
C LYS A 262 -4.43 -26.14 -17.38
N SER A 263 -4.14 -26.69 -16.21
CA SER A 263 -5.14 -26.93 -15.15
C SER A 263 -5.59 -25.65 -14.45
N TYR A 264 -4.83 -24.56 -14.54
CA TYR A 264 -5.08 -23.31 -13.81
C TYR A 264 -5.68 -22.19 -14.69
N ILE A 265 -5.43 -22.21 -16.00
CA ILE A 265 -5.97 -21.23 -16.94
C ILE A 265 -7.30 -21.71 -17.53
N SER A 266 -8.28 -20.81 -17.67
CA SER A 266 -9.64 -21.18 -18.09
C SER A 266 -10.30 -20.23 -19.08
N THR A 267 -9.74 -19.03 -19.27
CA THR A 267 -10.30 -18.02 -20.18
C THR A 267 -9.26 -17.42 -21.10
N ALA A 268 -9.72 -16.71 -22.14
CA ALA A 268 -8.85 -15.93 -23.00
C ALA A 268 -8.10 -14.88 -22.19
N THR A 269 -8.78 -14.18 -21.28
CA THR A 269 -8.16 -13.16 -20.43
C THR A 269 -7.03 -13.74 -19.59
N ASP A 270 -7.11 -14.99 -19.14
CA ASP A 270 -5.98 -15.65 -18.45
C ASP A 270 -4.74 -15.76 -19.36
N VAL A 271 -4.92 -16.09 -20.65
CA VAL A 271 -3.85 -16.06 -21.66
C VAL A 271 -3.28 -14.65 -21.82
N LEU A 272 -4.14 -13.63 -21.90
CA LEU A 272 -3.71 -12.24 -22.00
C LEU A 272 -2.91 -11.79 -20.77
N ARG A 273 -3.34 -12.18 -19.57
CA ARG A 273 -2.61 -11.92 -18.31
C ARG A 273 -1.26 -12.63 -18.28
N LEU A 274 -1.21 -13.88 -18.72
CA LEU A 274 0.02 -14.66 -18.82
C LEU A 274 1.04 -13.97 -19.74
N ILE A 275 0.60 -13.52 -20.91
CA ILE A 275 1.45 -12.75 -21.85
C ILE A 275 1.93 -11.45 -21.20
N ALA A 276 1.06 -10.75 -20.45
CA ALA A 276 1.43 -9.53 -19.73
C ALA A 276 2.54 -9.81 -18.71
N ALA A 277 2.35 -10.79 -17.82
CA ALA A 277 3.34 -11.16 -16.81
C ALA A 277 4.67 -11.65 -17.42
N TYR A 278 4.60 -12.49 -18.46
CA TYR A 278 5.78 -12.92 -19.23
C TYR A 278 6.53 -11.73 -19.85
N SER A 279 5.81 -10.71 -20.29
CA SER A 279 6.38 -9.49 -20.86
C SER A 279 6.86 -8.47 -19.82
N GLY A 280 6.76 -8.77 -18.53
CA GLY A 280 7.11 -7.84 -17.44
C GLY A 280 6.07 -6.75 -17.18
N ALA A 281 4.85 -6.89 -17.70
CA ALA A 281 3.73 -5.98 -17.47
C ALA A 281 2.79 -6.51 -16.37
N ASP A 282 2.00 -5.62 -15.76
CA ASP A 282 1.07 -5.99 -14.68
C ASP A 282 -0.12 -6.83 -15.21
N PRO A 283 -0.30 -8.09 -14.73
CA PRO A 283 -1.41 -8.96 -15.12
C PRO A 283 -2.78 -8.48 -14.61
N ALA A 284 -2.86 -7.40 -13.83
CA ALA A 284 -4.14 -6.74 -13.54
C ALA A 284 -4.80 -6.15 -14.79
N LEU A 285 -4.05 -5.98 -15.90
CA LEU A 285 -4.48 -5.42 -17.18
C LEU A 285 -5.16 -4.05 -17.02
N GLN A 286 -4.61 -3.24 -16.10
CA GLN A 286 -4.98 -1.85 -15.96
C GLN A 286 -4.30 -1.03 -17.07
N GLY A 287 -4.98 -0.02 -17.58
CA GLY A 287 -4.39 0.87 -18.57
C GLY A 287 -3.21 1.63 -17.96
N GLN A 288 -2.13 1.80 -18.72
CA GLN A 288 -0.96 2.57 -18.30
C GLN A 288 -1.15 4.04 -18.70
N THR A 289 -0.87 4.96 -17.80
CA THR A 289 -0.77 6.38 -18.14
C THR A 289 0.59 6.61 -18.79
N VAL A 290 0.59 7.12 -20.01
CA VAL A 290 1.82 7.47 -20.74
C VAL A 290 1.85 8.98 -20.92
N TYR A 291 3.00 9.58 -20.62
CA TYR A 291 3.28 10.98 -20.88
C TYR A 291 3.71 11.16 -22.34
N ARG A 292 3.10 12.13 -23.03
CA ARG A 292 3.54 12.55 -24.36
C ARG A 292 3.86 14.02 -24.33
N GLN A 293 5.02 14.39 -24.86
CA GLN A 293 5.24 15.77 -25.24
C GLN A 293 4.47 16.06 -26.52
N LEU A 294 3.59 17.07 -26.44
CA LEU A 294 2.89 17.62 -27.59
C LEU A 294 3.32 19.08 -27.76
N ALA A 295 3.46 19.52 -29.00
CA ALA A 295 3.72 20.92 -29.28
C ALA A 295 2.51 21.76 -28.83
N ILE A 296 2.76 22.93 -28.24
CA ILE A 296 1.67 23.81 -27.78
C ILE A 296 0.75 24.22 -28.94
N ALA A 297 1.28 24.34 -30.16
CA ALA A 297 0.51 24.63 -31.37
C ALA A 297 -0.57 23.55 -31.65
N GLU A 298 -0.22 22.27 -31.51
CA GLU A 298 -1.16 21.15 -31.69
C GLU A 298 -2.24 21.15 -30.61
N MET A 299 -1.86 21.54 -29.38
CA MET A 299 -2.74 21.55 -28.21
C MET A 299 -3.85 22.60 -28.28
N ARG A 300 -3.59 23.76 -28.90
CA ARG A 300 -4.60 24.80 -29.14
C ARG A 300 -5.79 24.30 -29.96
N GLY A 301 -5.57 23.28 -30.81
CA GLY A 301 -6.61 22.63 -31.61
C GLY A 301 -7.43 21.58 -30.85
N VAL A 302 -7.00 21.15 -29.65
CA VAL A 302 -7.66 20.11 -28.89
C VAL A 302 -8.71 20.71 -27.95
N LYS A 303 -9.99 20.35 -28.16
CA LYS A 303 -11.15 20.90 -27.42
C LYS A 303 -10.98 20.91 -25.90
N LYS A 304 -10.34 19.88 -25.32
CA LYS A 304 -10.09 19.75 -23.88
C LYS A 304 -9.16 20.83 -23.31
N TYR A 305 -8.19 21.30 -24.10
CA TYR A 305 -7.14 22.22 -23.62
C TYR A 305 -7.34 23.65 -24.11
N ARG A 306 -8.33 23.89 -24.97
CA ARG A 306 -8.64 25.20 -25.55
C ARG A 306 -8.80 26.29 -24.48
N LEU A 307 -9.57 25.99 -23.43
CA LEU A 307 -9.87 26.89 -22.31
C LEU A 307 -8.62 27.34 -21.53
N TRP A 308 -7.54 26.55 -21.53
CA TRP A 308 -6.31 26.91 -20.82
C TRP A 308 -5.61 28.10 -21.48
N PHE A 309 -5.73 28.23 -22.81
CA PHE A 309 -5.05 29.26 -23.58
C PHE A 309 -5.85 30.57 -23.72
N GLU A 310 -7.02 30.67 -23.07
CA GLU A 310 -7.87 31.86 -23.07
C GLU A 310 -7.55 32.82 -21.91
N SER A 311 -6.73 32.40 -20.93
CA SER A 311 -6.32 33.23 -19.79
C SER A 311 -4.92 33.86 -19.97
N SER A 312 -4.73 35.09 -19.48
CA SER A 312 -3.50 35.89 -19.66
C SER A 312 -2.24 35.24 -19.06
N HIS A 313 -2.39 34.51 -17.95
CA HIS A 313 -1.31 33.83 -17.26
C HIS A 313 -0.72 32.66 -18.08
N TRP A 314 -1.59 31.82 -18.66
CA TRP A 314 -1.18 30.70 -19.49
C TRP A 314 -0.62 31.13 -20.84
N LEU A 315 -1.04 32.28 -21.37
CA LEU A 315 -0.45 32.89 -22.56
C LEU A 315 1.01 33.31 -22.34
N ALA A 316 1.35 33.86 -21.17
CA ALA A 316 2.73 34.19 -20.83
C ALA A 316 3.61 32.93 -20.64
N TRP A 317 3.07 31.89 -19.99
CA TRP A 317 3.73 30.59 -19.85
C TRP A 317 3.97 29.92 -21.21
N ALA A 318 2.94 29.87 -22.07
CA ALA A 318 3.00 29.26 -23.40
C ALA A 318 3.92 29.98 -24.38
N LYS A 319 4.30 31.24 -24.11
CA LYS A 319 5.33 31.96 -24.88
C LYS A 319 6.75 31.52 -24.51
N ARG A 320 6.97 30.99 -23.30
CA ARG A 320 8.28 30.53 -22.80
C ARG A 320 8.52 29.03 -23.03
N HIS A 321 7.51 28.29 -23.44
CA HIS A 321 7.57 26.83 -23.62
C HIS A 321 7.08 26.44 -25.02
N THR A 322 7.75 25.50 -25.68
CA THR A 322 7.36 25.02 -27.03
C THR A 322 6.54 23.73 -26.96
N HIS A 323 6.68 22.98 -25.87
CA HIS A 323 6.06 21.67 -25.66
C HIS A 323 5.38 21.60 -24.29
N MET A 324 4.32 20.79 -24.22
CA MET A 324 3.62 20.47 -22.97
C MET A 324 3.53 18.95 -22.84
N GLN A 325 3.79 18.43 -21.65
CA GLN A 325 3.51 17.04 -21.35
C GLN A 325 2.00 16.83 -21.11
N VAL A 326 1.42 15.85 -21.80
CA VAL A 326 0.05 15.41 -21.59
C VAL A 326 0.00 13.94 -21.19
N THR A 327 -0.96 13.60 -20.35
CA THR A 327 -1.23 12.22 -19.95
C THR A 327 -2.23 11.56 -20.90
N ARG A 328 -1.91 10.36 -21.39
CA ARG A 328 -2.85 9.51 -22.13
C ARG A 328 -2.91 8.11 -21.51
N LEU A 329 -4.11 7.64 -21.18
CA LEU A 329 -4.32 6.26 -20.76
C LEU A 329 -4.27 5.33 -21.98
N VAL A 330 -3.40 4.32 -21.94
CA VAL A 330 -3.23 3.34 -23.02
C VAL A 330 -3.44 1.93 -22.49
N LYS A 331 -4.20 1.11 -23.22
CA LYS A 331 -4.46 -0.30 -22.91
C LYS A 331 -3.57 -1.21 -23.78
N ARG A 332 -2.26 -1.09 -23.61
CA ARG A 332 -1.21 -1.91 -24.25
C ARG A 332 0.05 -1.89 -23.39
N PHE A 333 0.97 -2.82 -23.61
CA PHE A 333 2.26 -2.90 -22.92
C PHE A 333 3.38 -3.30 -23.89
N LYS A 334 4.66 -3.28 -23.50
CA LYS A 334 5.73 -3.82 -24.35
C LYS A 334 5.66 -5.35 -24.32
N VAL A 335 5.55 -6.00 -25.47
CA VAL A 335 5.40 -7.48 -25.55
C VAL A 335 6.77 -8.12 -25.71
N ALA A 336 7.09 -9.07 -24.84
CA ALA A 336 8.27 -9.91 -25.01
C ALA A 336 8.12 -10.78 -26.27
N LYS A 337 9.25 -11.15 -26.89
CA LYS A 337 9.24 -11.98 -28.11
C LYS A 337 8.50 -13.29 -27.84
N LEU A 338 7.39 -13.51 -28.56
CA LEU A 338 6.64 -14.76 -28.52
C LEU A 338 7.24 -15.73 -29.53
N SER A 339 7.94 -16.76 -29.04
CA SER A 339 8.48 -17.82 -29.89
C SER A 339 7.34 -18.54 -30.64
N ARG A 340 7.65 -19.11 -31.81
CA ARG A 340 6.66 -19.86 -32.60
C ARG A 340 6.02 -21.02 -31.81
N PRO A 341 6.77 -21.80 -30.98
CA PRO A 341 6.18 -22.82 -30.12
C PRO A 341 5.23 -22.25 -29.06
N LEU A 342 5.62 -21.17 -28.37
CA LEU A 342 4.78 -20.53 -27.36
C LEU A 342 3.48 -19.99 -27.98
N ARG A 343 3.57 -19.29 -29.12
CA ARG A 343 2.39 -18.80 -29.86
C ARG A 343 1.41 -19.92 -30.21
N LYS A 344 1.89 -21.05 -30.74
CA LYS A 344 1.05 -22.21 -31.06
C LYS A 344 0.38 -22.80 -29.81
N SER A 345 1.09 -22.83 -28.69
CA SER A 345 0.56 -23.34 -27.42
C SER A 345 -0.55 -22.44 -26.88
N LEU A 346 -0.35 -21.12 -26.89
CA LEU A 346 -1.34 -20.13 -26.45
C LEU A 346 -2.59 -20.16 -27.33
N LEU A 347 -2.42 -20.17 -28.66
CA LEU A 347 -3.54 -20.26 -29.61
C LEU A 347 -4.27 -21.61 -29.50
N GLY A 348 -3.53 -22.71 -29.32
CA GLY A 348 -4.11 -24.03 -29.12
C GLY A 348 -4.98 -24.12 -27.87
N PHE A 349 -4.54 -23.52 -26.77
CA PHE A 349 -5.37 -23.41 -25.58
C PHE A 349 -6.65 -22.59 -25.85
N MET A 350 -6.53 -21.41 -26.48
CA MET A 350 -7.70 -20.58 -26.78
C MET A 350 -8.71 -21.29 -27.69
N GLU A 351 -8.24 -22.09 -28.66
CA GLU A 351 -9.09 -22.88 -29.56
C GLU A 351 -9.89 -23.96 -28.82
N SER A 352 -9.42 -24.42 -27.65
CA SER A 352 -10.14 -25.40 -26.82
C SER A 352 -11.30 -24.79 -26.01
N LEU A 353 -11.40 -23.46 -25.94
CA LEU A 353 -12.46 -22.76 -25.22
C LEU A 353 -13.77 -22.74 -26.02
N ARG A 354 -14.91 -22.71 -25.34
CA ARG A 354 -16.22 -22.57 -26.02
C ARG A 354 -16.28 -21.26 -26.83
N PRO A 355 -16.72 -21.27 -28.10
CA PRO A 355 -16.69 -20.10 -29.00
C PRO A 355 -17.33 -18.83 -28.43
N ASP A 356 -18.52 -18.96 -27.84
CA ASP A 356 -19.26 -17.80 -27.31
C ASP A 356 -18.56 -17.18 -26.11
N LEU A 357 -18.03 -18.01 -25.20
CA LEU A 357 -17.28 -17.54 -24.03
C LEU A 357 -15.95 -16.92 -24.42
N LEU A 358 -15.23 -17.53 -25.38
CA LEU A 358 -13.99 -16.99 -25.93
C LEU A 358 -14.23 -15.57 -26.47
N THR A 359 -15.23 -15.42 -27.34
CA THR A 359 -15.55 -14.13 -27.97
C THR A 359 -16.00 -13.09 -26.95
N GLU A 360 -16.89 -13.48 -26.02
CA GLU A 360 -17.38 -12.59 -24.98
C GLU A 360 -16.25 -12.09 -24.06
N ASP A 361 -15.37 -12.99 -23.63
CA ASP A 361 -14.25 -12.66 -22.74
C ASP A 361 -13.21 -11.79 -23.47
N MET A 362 -12.95 -12.04 -24.75
CA MET A 362 -12.09 -11.17 -25.57
C MET A 362 -12.69 -9.76 -25.74
N LEU A 363 -14.01 -9.63 -25.91
CA LEU A 363 -14.68 -8.33 -26.03
C LEU A 363 -14.54 -7.48 -24.76
N ARG A 364 -14.47 -8.10 -23.57
CA ARG A 364 -14.23 -7.40 -22.29
C ARG A 364 -12.89 -6.64 -22.30
N HIS A 365 -11.89 -7.17 -23.00
CA HIS A 365 -10.55 -6.59 -23.13
C HIS A 365 -10.20 -6.23 -24.59
N ARG A 366 -11.21 -5.83 -25.39
CA ARG A 366 -11.10 -5.62 -26.85
C ARG A 366 -9.84 -4.87 -27.30
N SER A 367 -9.51 -3.74 -26.67
CA SER A 367 -8.35 -2.92 -27.05
C SER A 367 -7.03 -3.69 -26.94
N TYR A 368 -6.86 -4.48 -25.88
CA TYR A 368 -5.68 -5.32 -25.72
C TYR A 368 -5.65 -6.41 -26.78
N TRP A 369 -6.77 -7.07 -27.05
CA TRP A 369 -6.81 -8.18 -28.01
C TRP A 369 -6.60 -7.74 -29.46
N VAL A 370 -7.19 -6.61 -29.87
CA VAL A 370 -6.95 -6.06 -31.23
C VAL A 370 -5.45 -5.88 -31.46
N TRP A 371 -4.77 -5.28 -30.48
CA TRP A 371 -3.33 -5.09 -30.47
C TRP A 371 -2.56 -6.43 -30.38
N MET A 372 -2.98 -7.36 -29.53
CA MET A 372 -2.31 -8.64 -29.34
C MET A 372 -2.36 -9.54 -30.58
N GLY A 373 -3.35 -9.33 -31.45
CA GLY A 373 -3.43 -9.96 -32.76
C GLY A 373 -2.25 -9.67 -33.68
N GLU A 374 -1.52 -8.57 -33.46
CA GLU A 374 -0.28 -8.24 -34.19
C GLU A 374 0.88 -9.18 -33.82
N PHE A 375 0.89 -9.76 -32.61
CA PHE A 375 1.98 -10.64 -32.12
C PHE A 375 1.61 -12.12 -32.15
N LEU A 376 0.32 -12.43 -32.05
CA LEU A 376 -0.20 -13.81 -32.11
C LEU A 376 -0.46 -14.30 -33.53
N HIS A 377 -0.63 -13.39 -34.51
CA HIS A 377 -0.90 -13.73 -35.91
C HIS A 377 -2.00 -14.80 -36.10
N PRO A 378 -3.19 -14.66 -35.49
CA PRO A 378 -4.20 -15.74 -35.46
C PRO A 378 -4.66 -16.18 -36.86
N HIS A 379 -4.65 -15.27 -37.84
CA HIS A 379 -5.09 -15.57 -39.21
C HIS A 379 -4.08 -16.42 -40.01
N GLU A 380 -2.78 -16.35 -39.68
CA GLU A 380 -1.78 -17.26 -40.26
C GLU A 380 -2.05 -18.72 -39.87
N TYR A 381 -2.71 -18.93 -38.74
CA TYR A 381 -3.07 -20.24 -38.21
C TYR A 381 -4.55 -20.57 -38.35
N LYS A 382 -5.33 -19.84 -39.16
CA LYS A 382 -6.80 -19.99 -39.25
C LYS A 382 -7.27 -21.42 -39.56
N ASN A 383 -6.49 -22.16 -40.35
CA ASN A 383 -6.82 -23.55 -40.70
C ASN A 383 -6.65 -24.50 -39.50
N ARG A 384 -5.82 -24.12 -38.52
CA ARG A 384 -5.54 -24.88 -37.30
C ARG A 384 -6.34 -24.40 -36.10
N TYR A 385 -6.62 -23.10 -36.02
CA TYR A 385 -7.36 -22.45 -34.93
C TYR A 385 -8.50 -21.57 -35.48
N PRO A 386 -9.53 -22.18 -36.11
CA PRO A 386 -10.62 -21.45 -36.76
C PRO A 386 -11.49 -20.66 -35.78
N GLN A 387 -11.76 -21.17 -34.57
CA GLN A 387 -12.59 -20.46 -33.58
C GLN A 387 -11.89 -19.19 -33.09
N VAL A 388 -10.58 -19.27 -32.84
CA VAL A 388 -9.78 -18.09 -32.46
C VAL A 388 -9.79 -17.06 -33.58
N ALA A 389 -9.60 -17.48 -34.84
CA ALA A 389 -9.65 -16.56 -35.98
C ALA A 389 -11.02 -15.86 -36.10
N ALA A 390 -12.12 -16.58 -35.91
CA ALA A 390 -13.48 -16.03 -35.91
C ALA A 390 -13.70 -15.01 -34.78
N ALA A 391 -13.25 -15.30 -33.56
CA ALA A 391 -13.32 -14.35 -32.45
C ALA A 391 -12.52 -13.07 -32.73
N PHE A 392 -11.35 -13.18 -33.37
CA PHE A 392 -10.54 -12.04 -33.81
C PHE A 392 -11.25 -11.16 -34.86
N THR A 393 -12.03 -11.75 -35.76
CA THR A 393 -12.89 -11.02 -36.70
C THR A 393 -13.93 -10.16 -35.98
N ILE A 394 -14.64 -10.75 -35.01
CA ILE A 394 -15.67 -10.06 -34.22
C ILE A 394 -15.08 -8.89 -33.43
N ILE A 395 -13.98 -9.10 -32.70
CA ILE A 395 -13.36 -8.01 -31.93
C ILE A 395 -12.79 -6.92 -32.83
N ARG A 396 -12.31 -7.23 -34.05
CA ARG A 396 -11.84 -6.22 -35.00
C ARG A 396 -13.00 -5.46 -35.66
N LYS A 397 -14.22 -5.97 -35.55
CA LYS A 397 -15.43 -5.47 -36.22
C LYS A 397 -15.35 -5.50 -37.75
N LYS A 398 -14.40 -6.28 -38.30
CA LYS A 398 -14.11 -6.31 -39.73
C LYS A 398 -13.62 -7.71 -40.11
N SER A 399 -14.26 -8.28 -41.13
CA SER A 399 -13.92 -9.57 -41.73
C SER A 399 -12.69 -9.46 -42.64
N ALA A 400 -12.10 -10.60 -43.01
CA ALA A 400 -10.90 -10.66 -43.86
C ALA A 400 -11.11 -10.07 -45.27
N ASP A 401 -12.36 -10.11 -45.76
CA ASP A 401 -12.81 -9.53 -47.03
C ASP A 401 -13.20 -8.04 -46.92
N GLY A 402 -13.12 -7.46 -45.72
CA GLY A 402 -13.41 -6.06 -45.45
C GLY A 402 -14.86 -5.74 -45.05
N THR A 403 -15.75 -6.74 -45.02
CA THR A 403 -17.15 -6.58 -44.59
C THR A 403 -17.28 -6.37 -43.07
N PRO A 404 -18.41 -5.80 -42.57
CA PRO A 404 -18.68 -5.74 -41.14
C PRO A 404 -18.73 -7.15 -40.53
N ALA A 405 -18.15 -7.30 -39.34
CA ALA A 405 -18.22 -8.57 -38.62
C ALA A 405 -19.68 -8.91 -38.20
N PRO A 406 -20.02 -10.19 -38.00
CA PRO A 406 -21.32 -10.60 -37.49
C PRO A 406 -21.69 -9.89 -36.17
N ALA A 407 -22.98 -9.61 -35.99
CA ALA A 407 -23.48 -9.05 -34.74
C ALA A 407 -23.28 -10.04 -33.58
N PHE A 408 -22.81 -9.54 -32.44
CA PHE A 408 -22.62 -10.33 -31.22
C PHE A 408 -23.24 -9.60 -30.02
N GLN A 409 -24.24 -10.22 -29.38
CA GLN A 409 -24.91 -9.64 -28.22
C GLN A 409 -24.28 -10.15 -26.92
N THR A 410 -23.64 -9.25 -26.17
CA THR A 410 -22.95 -9.61 -24.91
C THR A 410 -23.93 -9.74 -23.75
N PHE A 411 -23.51 -10.45 -22.68
CA PHE A 411 -24.26 -10.49 -21.42
C PHE A 411 -24.57 -9.09 -20.87
N TYR A 412 -23.59 -8.19 -20.86
CA TYR A 412 -23.80 -6.81 -20.40
C TYR A 412 -24.76 -6.04 -21.29
N GLY A 413 -24.76 -6.29 -22.60
CA GLY A 413 -25.75 -5.71 -23.51
C GLY A 413 -27.18 -6.08 -23.13
N LYS A 414 -27.41 -7.36 -22.77
CA LYS A 414 -28.71 -7.85 -22.27
C LYS A 414 -29.07 -7.24 -20.92
N LEU A 415 -28.12 -7.22 -19.97
CA LEU A 415 -28.34 -6.67 -18.63
C LEU A 415 -28.69 -5.17 -18.65
N GLU A 416 -27.98 -4.37 -19.44
CA GLU A 416 -28.25 -2.94 -19.60
C GLU A 416 -29.59 -2.68 -20.29
N ALA A 417 -30.05 -3.59 -21.17
CA ALA A 417 -31.38 -3.50 -21.76
C ALA A 417 -32.47 -3.72 -20.70
N SER A 418 -32.35 -4.74 -19.85
CA SER A 418 -33.28 -4.97 -18.74
C SER A 418 -33.29 -3.82 -17.74
N LEU A 419 -32.13 -3.23 -17.42
CA LEU A 419 -32.05 -2.07 -16.53
C LEU A 419 -32.80 -0.85 -17.09
N ARG A 420 -32.69 -0.57 -18.39
CA ARG A 420 -33.43 0.54 -19.02
C ARG A 420 -34.95 0.34 -18.98
N LEU A 421 -35.41 -0.90 -18.96
CA LEU A 421 -36.83 -1.25 -18.87
C LEU A 421 -37.34 -1.30 -17.42
N GLY A 422 -36.46 -1.20 -16.42
CA GLY A 422 -36.84 -1.37 -15.01
C GLY A 422 -37.21 -2.82 -14.63
N ASP A 423 -36.88 -3.80 -15.47
CA ASP A 423 -37.27 -5.20 -15.28
C ASP A 423 -36.28 -5.92 -14.36
N ALA A 424 -36.50 -5.79 -13.05
CA ALA A 424 -35.69 -6.42 -12.02
C ALA A 424 -35.73 -7.96 -12.08
N GLY A 425 -36.84 -8.55 -12.54
CA GLY A 425 -37.00 -10.00 -12.64
C GLY A 425 -36.06 -10.62 -13.68
N THR A 426 -36.08 -10.08 -14.90
CA THR A 426 -35.15 -10.50 -15.96
C THR A 426 -33.70 -10.21 -15.57
N MET A 427 -33.44 -9.07 -14.91
CA MET A 427 -32.10 -8.76 -14.38
C MET A 427 -31.62 -9.82 -13.37
N ALA A 428 -32.49 -10.25 -12.44
CA ALA A 428 -32.17 -11.27 -11.45
C ALA A 428 -31.85 -12.62 -12.14
N GLY A 429 -32.65 -13.02 -13.12
CA GLY A 429 -32.42 -14.25 -13.89
C GLY A 429 -31.10 -14.25 -14.68
N LEU A 430 -30.72 -13.12 -15.27
CA LEU A 430 -29.41 -12.95 -15.92
C LEU A 430 -28.27 -12.99 -14.89
N LEU A 431 -28.38 -12.23 -13.80
CA LEU A 431 -27.34 -12.15 -12.77
C LEU A 431 -27.13 -13.46 -12.01
N ALA A 432 -28.16 -14.31 -11.89
CA ALA A 432 -28.05 -15.63 -11.30
C ALA A 432 -27.04 -16.54 -12.03
N GLN A 433 -26.78 -16.29 -13.33
CA GLN A 433 -25.76 -17.00 -14.12
C GLN A 433 -24.33 -16.56 -13.76
N ARG A 434 -24.18 -15.41 -13.06
CA ARG A 434 -22.90 -14.85 -12.61
C ARG A 434 -23.01 -14.40 -11.14
N PRO A 435 -22.99 -15.33 -10.18
CA PRO A 435 -23.17 -15.04 -8.74
C PRO A 435 -22.33 -13.88 -8.21
N GLY A 436 -21.06 -13.80 -8.61
CA GLY A 436 -20.18 -12.70 -8.19
C GLY A 436 -20.58 -11.32 -8.72
N GLU A 437 -21.28 -11.25 -9.87
CA GLU A 437 -21.88 -10.00 -10.36
C GLU A 437 -23.22 -9.70 -9.69
N LEU A 438 -24.02 -10.73 -9.41
CA LEU A 438 -25.26 -10.61 -8.63
C LEU A 438 -24.97 -9.93 -7.29
N ALA A 439 -24.03 -10.46 -6.52
CA ALA A 439 -23.66 -9.92 -5.22
C ALA A 439 -23.22 -8.44 -5.31
N ARG A 440 -22.37 -8.09 -6.29
CA ARG A 440 -21.88 -6.72 -6.48
C ARG A 440 -22.94 -5.74 -6.98
N ARG A 441 -24.03 -6.24 -7.55
CA ARG A 441 -25.17 -5.44 -8.05
C ARG A 441 -26.43 -5.60 -7.19
N LEU A 442 -26.35 -6.26 -6.04
CA LEU A 442 -27.53 -6.54 -5.20
C LEU A 442 -28.26 -5.27 -4.76
N ASP A 443 -27.53 -4.24 -4.31
CA ASP A 443 -28.09 -2.92 -3.98
C ASP A 443 -28.84 -2.29 -5.16
N LEU A 444 -28.28 -2.39 -6.38
CA LEU A 444 -28.95 -1.92 -7.59
C LEU A 444 -30.22 -2.71 -7.86
N LEU A 445 -30.15 -4.03 -7.77
CA LEU A 445 -31.24 -4.92 -8.06
C LEU A 445 -32.42 -4.73 -7.09
N LEU A 446 -32.14 -4.57 -5.79
CA LEU A 446 -33.14 -4.26 -4.77
C LEU A 446 -33.81 -2.90 -5.04
N ARG A 447 -33.03 -1.88 -5.43
CA ARG A 447 -33.60 -0.57 -5.80
C ARG A 447 -34.41 -0.60 -7.08
N THR A 448 -34.03 -1.42 -8.07
CA THR A 448 -34.81 -1.58 -9.30
C THR A 448 -36.12 -2.31 -9.03
N ALA A 449 -36.12 -3.32 -8.15
CA ALA A 449 -37.35 -3.97 -7.71
C ALA A 449 -38.26 -3.02 -6.92
N GLY A 450 -37.69 -2.10 -6.14
CA GLY A 450 -38.45 -1.08 -5.42
C GLY A 450 -39.44 -1.73 -4.43
N THR A 451 -40.72 -1.44 -4.60
CA THR A 451 -41.82 -2.02 -3.80
C THR A 451 -42.60 -3.12 -4.52
N ASP A 452 -42.13 -3.58 -5.70
CA ASP A 452 -42.75 -4.70 -6.41
C ASP A 452 -42.42 -6.02 -5.69
N GLU A 453 -43.42 -6.58 -5.01
CA GLU A 453 -43.28 -7.82 -4.24
C GLU A 453 -42.87 -9.02 -5.09
N THR A 454 -43.36 -9.11 -6.34
CA THR A 454 -43.03 -10.22 -7.25
C THR A 454 -41.57 -10.13 -7.68
N ALA A 455 -41.13 -8.93 -8.07
CA ALA A 455 -39.74 -8.69 -8.41
C ALA A 455 -38.82 -8.92 -7.20
N LEU A 456 -39.18 -8.42 -6.01
CA LEU A 456 -38.41 -8.65 -4.78
C LEU A 456 -38.28 -10.14 -4.44
N ALA A 457 -39.35 -10.92 -4.58
CA ALA A 457 -39.31 -12.37 -4.37
C ALA A 457 -38.34 -13.06 -5.33
N GLN A 458 -38.34 -12.68 -6.61
CA GLN A 458 -37.39 -13.20 -7.60
C GLN A 458 -35.94 -12.83 -7.27
N VAL A 459 -35.70 -11.60 -6.82
CA VAL A 459 -34.38 -11.13 -6.39
C VAL A 459 -33.89 -11.91 -5.17
N LYS A 460 -34.73 -12.09 -4.15
CA LYS A 460 -34.42 -12.87 -2.94
C LYS A 460 -34.13 -14.33 -3.27
N SER A 461 -34.94 -14.96 -4.14
CA SER A 461 -34.71 -16.32 -4.61
C SER A 461 -33.37 -16.46 -5.36
N ALA A 462 -33.04 -15.51 -6.24
CA ALA A 462 -31.77 -15.52 -6.96
C ALA A 462 -30.57 -15.33 -6.01
N PHE A 463 -30.71 -14.45 -5.03
CA PHE A 463 -29.72 -14.23 -3.97
C PHE A 463 -29.49 -15.51 -3.15
N GLN A 464 -30.55 -16.10 -2.58
CA GLN A 464 -30.44 -17.30 -1.73
C GLN A 464 -29.78 -18.48 -2.47
N LYS A 465 -30.14 -18.71 -3.74
CA LYS A 465 -29.52 -19.77 -4.56
C LYS A 465 -28.04 -19.52 -4.85
N ALA A 466 -27.66 -18.25 -5.02
CA ALA A 466 -26.29 -17.86 -5.35
C ALA A 466 -25.39 -17.69 -4.10
N LEU A 467 -25.98 -17.55 -2.93
CA LEU A 467 -25.33 -17.17 -1.67
C LEU A 467 -24.13 -18.08 -1.29
N PRO A 468 -24.21 -19.43 -1.36
CA PRO A 468 -23.06 -20.29 -1.07
C PRO A 468 -21.85 -20.05 -1.99
N GLN A 469 -22.08 -19.52 -3.19
CA GLN A 469 -21.05 -19.28 -4.21
C GLN A 469 -20.38 -17.91 -4.07
N PHE A 470 -20.86 -17.03 -3.18
CA PHE A 470 -20.23 -15.74 -2.95
C PHE A 470 -18.91 -15.92 -2.22
N ALA A 471 -17.86 -15.24 -2.70
CA ALA A 471 -16.58 -15.21 -2.02
C ALA A 471 -16.72 -14.52 -0.65
N THR A 472 -15.98 -15.00 0.36
CA THR A 472 -16.01 -14.46 1.74
C THR A 472 -15.82 -12.94 1.79
N PRO A 473 -14.89 -12.33 1.01
CA PRO A 473 -14.74 -10.88 1.00
C PRO A 473 -16.00 -10.14 0.55
N VAL A 474 -16.77 -10.72 -0.38
CA VAL A 474 -18.01 -10.14 -0.89
C VAL A 474 -19.12 -10.24 0.15
N LEU A 475 -19.22 -11.37 0.86
CA LEU A 475 -20.16 -11.55 1.97
C LEU A 475 -19.93 -10.49 3.05
N LEU A 476 -18.69 -10.33 3.51
CA LEU A 476 -18.30 -9.33 4.50
C LEU A 476 -18.58 -7.90 4.04
N THR A 477 -18.29 -7.59 2.77
CA THR A 477 -18.58 -6.26 2.20
C THR A 477 -20.08 -5.97 2.20
N LEU A 478 -20.92 -6.95 1.84
CA LEU A 478 -22.37 -6.79 1.86
C LEU A 478 -22.91 -6.68 3.29
N LEU A 479 -22.37 -7.47 4.23
CA LEU A 479 -22.74 -7.45 5.63
C LEU A 479 -22.54 -6.07 6.25
N ALA A 480 -21.45 -5.38 5.91
CA ALA A 480 -21.16 -4.01 6.34
C ALA A 480 -21.91 -2.94 5.52
N HIS A 481 -22.08 -3.14 4.21
CA HIS A 481 -22.68 -2.14 3.31
C HIS A 481 -24.19 -2.00 3.44
N LEU A 482 -24.93 -3.09 3.61
CA LEU A 482 -26.40 -3.03 3.61
C LEU A 482 -27.00 -2.28 4.81
N PRO A 483 -26.52 -2.44 6.05
CA PRO A 483 -27.05 -1.70 7.20
C PRO A 483 -26.99 -0.17 7.03
N VAL A 484 -25.92 0.35 6.42
CA VAL A 484 -25.76 1.80 6.19
C VAL A 484 -26.69 2.36 5.10
N ARG A 485 -27.41 1.50 4.36
CA ARG A 485 -28.37 1.92 3.31
C ARG A 485 -29.78 2.24 3.83
N ARG A 486 -30.02 2.15 5.14
CA ARG A 486 -31.30 2.53 5.77
C ARG A 486 -31.52 4.05 5.79
N GLN A 487 -30.45 4.83 5.82
CA GLN A 487 -30.49 6.27 5.97
C GLN A 487 -29.78 6.94 4.79
N ALA A 488 -30.23 8.16 4.47
CA ALA A 488 -29.57 8.98 3.47
C ALA A 488 -28.31 9.59 4.10
N VAL A 489 -27.16 9.33 3.48
CA VAL A 489 -25.93 10.08 3.73
C VAL A 489 -25.87 11.29 2.79
N LYS A 490 -25.10 12.34 3.12
CA LYS A 490 -24.94 13.50 2.22
C LYS A 490 -24.05 13.15 1.02
N THR A 491 -22.92 12.53 1.31
CA THR A 491 -21.86 12.26 0.34
C THR A 491 -21.70 10.75 0.17
N ARG A 492 -21.75 10.33 -1.09
CA ARG A 492 -21.40 8.97 -1.51
C ARG A 492 -19.94 8.92 -1.90
N ILE A 493 -19.21 7.99 -1.29
CA ILE A 493 -17.83 7.67 -1.64
C ILE A 493 -17.78 6.33 -2.36
N TYR A 494 -17.10 6.28 -3.50
CA TYR A 494 -16.81 5.03 -4.19
C TYR A 494 -15.41 5.02 -4.78
N TRP A 495 -14.89 3.82 -5.01
CA TRP A 495 -13.49 3.56 -5.32
C TRP A 495 -13.37 2.88 -6.69
N PRO A 496 -13.19 3.64 -7.79
CA PRO A 496 -12.97 3.06 -9.10
C PRO A 496 -11.72 2.17 -9.14
N LYS A 497 -11.73 1.14 -10.00
CA LYS A 497 -10.55 0.30 -10.22
C LYS A 497 -9.42 1.14 -10.83
N GLY A 498 -8.25 1.15 -10.18
CA GLY A 498 -7.05 1.86 -10.64
C GLY A 498 -5.77 1.27 -10.04
N GLN A 499 -4.61 1.79 -10.48
CA GLN A 499 -3.27 1.43 -9.93
C GLN A 499 -3.04 2.12 -8.59
N VAL A 500 -3.46 3.38 -8.49
CA VAL A 500 -3.55 4.12 -7.24
C VAL A 500 -5.00 4.24 -6.82
N ALA A 501 -5.20 4.38 -5.51
CA ALA A 501 -6.52 4.63 -4.99
C ALA A 501 -6.95 6.08 -5.20
N LYS A 502 -8.07 6.23 -5.89
CA LYS A 502 -8.77 7.50 -6.05
C LYS A 502 -10.18 7.33 -5.52
N ALA A 503 -10.53 8.04 -4.45
CA ALA A 503 -11.91 8.15 -4.03
C ALA A 503 -12.65 9.12 -4.96
N VAL A 504 -13.88 8.78 -5.31
CA VAL A 504 -14.81 9.70 -5.96
C VAL A 504 -15.90 10.05 -4.97
N PHE A 505 -16.09 11.34 -4.77
CA PHE A 505 -17.10 11.93 -3.91
C PHE A 505 -18.23 12.45 -4.81
N ALA A 506 -19.46 12.01 -4.54
CA ALA A 506 -20.63 12.45 -5.27
C ALA A 506 -21.81 12.65 -4.30
N PRO A 507 -22.77 13.53 -4.60
CA PRO A 507 -24.02 13.59 -3.84
C PRO A 507 -24.70 12.22 -3.80
N GLU A 508 -25.21 11.81 -2.65
CA GLU A 508 -26.02 10.60 -2.56
C GLU A 508 -27.44 10.90 -3.04
N THR A 509 -27.80 10.29 -4.18
CA THR A 509 -29.12 10.46 -4.80
C THR A 509 -29.90 9.16 -4.90
N ARG A 510 -29.34 8.04 -4.44
CA ARG A 510 -30.00 6.74 -4.50
C ARG A 510 -31.04 6.63 -3.39
N ALA A 511 -32.19 6.05 -3.70
CA ALA A 511 -33.21 5.72 -2.72
C ALA A 511 -32.68 4.78 -1.62
N ASN A 512 -33.21 4.92 -0.41
CA ASN A 512 -32.93 4.03 0.71
C ASN A 512 -33.52 2.63 0.44
N LEU A 513 -32.94 1.63 1.09
CA LEU A 513 -33.45 0.26 1.04
C LEU A 513 -34.42 0.01 2.21
N ASP A 514 -35.41 -0.85 1.98
CA ASP A 514 -36.35 -1.28 3.00
C ASP A 514 -35.63 -1.99 4.17
N ALA A 515 -36.03 -1.65 5.40
CA ALA A 515 -35.36 -2.11 6.60
C ALA A 515 -35.54 -3.61 6.84
N ASN A 516 -36.72 -4.17 6.57
CA ASN A 516 -37.01 -5.59 6.74
C ASN A 516 -36.21 -6.43 5.75
N THR A 517 -36.14 -5.98 4.49
CA THR A 517 -35.33 -6.59 3.45
C THR A 517 -33.84 -6.59 3.81
N ILE A 518 -33.33 -5.50 4.41
CA ILE A 518 -31.96 -5.47 4.91
C ILE A 518 -31.75 -6.51 6.02
N VAL A 519 -32.64 -6.59 7.02
CA VAL A 519 -32.50 -7.55 8.14
C VAL A 519 -32.44 -8.98 7.62
N GLU A 520 -33.35 -9.35 6.73
CA GLU A 520 -33.44 -10.70 6.15
C GLU A 520 -32.14 -11.08 5.41
N ILE A 521 -31.66 -10.19 4.53
CA ILE A 521 -30.44 -10.45 3.75
C ILE A 521 -29.21 -10.49 4.65
N VAL A 522 -29.09 -9.56 5.60
CA VAL A 522 -27.95 -9.50 6.56
C VAL A 522 -27.88 -10.75 7.42
N THR A 523 -29.02 -11.25 7.89
CA THR A 523 -29.09 -12.49 8.68
C THR A 523 -28.58 -13.67 7.86
N ALA A 524 -29.05 -13.82 6.62
CA ALA A 524 -28.59 -14.89 5.73
C ALA A 524 -27.08 -14.79 5.38
N LEU A 525 -26.55 -13.57 5.23
CA LEU A 525 -25.10 -13.36 5.01
C LEU A 525 -24.27 -13.80 6.22
N GLU A 526 -24.70 -13.44 7.43
CA GLU A 526 -24.00 -13.78 8.68
C GLU A 526 -24.01 -15.29 8.94
N GLU A 527 -25.16 -15.94 8.78
CA GLU A 527 -25.29 -17.40 8.90
C GLU A 527 -24.35 -18.15 7.95
N GLN A 528 -24.26 -17.69 6.71
CA GLN A 528 -23.40 -18.32 5.69
C GLN A 528 -21.92 -18.09 5.94
N LEU A 529 -21.53 -16.93 6.49
CA LEU A 529 -20.18 -16.69 6.97
C LEU A 529 -19.83 -17.63 8.13
N MET A 530 -20.72 -17.75 9.13
CA MET A 530 -20.50 -18.63 10.27
C MET A 530 -20.42 -20.10 9.86
N GLN A 531 -21.31 -20.56 8.97
CA GLN A 531 -21.27 -21.92 8.40
C GLN A 531 -19.93 -22.18 7.71
N ARG A 532 -19.44 -21.22 6.92
CA ARG A 532 -18.16 -21.35 6.22
C ARG A 532 -16.97 -21.39 7.18
N PHE A 533 -16.98 -20.56 8.21
CA PHE A 533 -15.89 -20.52 9.18
C PHE A 533 -15.90 -21.73 10.13
N ALA A 534 -17.06 -22.30 10.43
CA ALA A 534 -17.15 -23.53 11.23
C ALA A 534 -16.49 -24.75 10.56
N ALA A 535 -16.29 -24.73 9.24
CA ALA A 535 -15.57 -25.79 8.51
C ALA A 535 -14.03 -25.68 8.58
N LYS A 536 -13.49 -24.62 9.19
CA LYS A 536 -12.05 -24.44 9.41
C LYS A 536 -11.60 -25.15 10.71
N PRO A 537 -10.29 -25.34 10.92
CA PRO A 537 -9.78 -25.91 12.18
C PRO A 537 -10.34 -25.22 13.42
N HIS A 538 -10.84 -26.03 14.35
CA HIS A 538 -11.36 -25.62 15.65
C HIS A 538 -10.21 -25.32 16.62
N TYR A 539 -10.40 -24.34 17.49
CA TYR A 539 -9.49 -24.04 18.60
C TYR A 539 -10.32 -23.86 19.85
N ASP A 540 -9.97 -24.53 20.94
CA ASP A 540 -10.77 -24.46 22.17
C ASP A 540 -10.77 -23.05 22.76
N GLN A 541 -9.64 -22.35 22.65
CA GLN A 541 -9.46 -20.99 23.14
C GLN A 541 -9.11 -20.00 22.03
N PHE A 542 -9.72 -18.82 22.12
CA PHE A 542 -9.43 -17.65 21.30
C PHE A 542 -9.02 -16.49 22.18
N ILE A 543 -8.03 -15.71 21.75
CA ILE A 543 -7.75 -14.38 22.31
C ILE A 543 -7.79 -13.33 21.20
N ILE A 544 -8.52 -12.23 21.44
CA ILE A 544 -8.72 -11.16 20.47
C ILE A 544 -8.47 -9.81 21.13
N ASP A 545 -7.57 -9.03 20.54
CA ASP A 545 -7.32 -7.65 20.93
C ASP A 545 -8.40 -6.71 20.41
N ARG A 546 -8.98 -5.93 21.33
CA ARG A 546 -9.98 -4.89 21.04
C ARG A 546 -9.44 -3.78 20.15
N ALA A 547 -8.13 -3.50 20.21
CA ALA A 547 -7.48 -2.54 19.33
C ALA A 547 -7.59 -2.89 17.83
N LEU A 548 -7.91 -4.14 17.49
CA LEU A 548 -8.21 -4.54 16.11
C LEU A 548 -9.54 -3.98 15.58
N GLN A 549 -10.38 -3.36 16.42
CA GLN A 549 -11.62 -2.69 16.01
C GLN A 549 -11.33 -1.53 15.04
N ASP A 550 -10.15 -0.95 15.18
CA ASP A 550 -9.70 0.21 14.43
C ASP A 550 -8.91 -0.16 13.17
N ILE A 551 -8.77 -1.46 12.92
CA ILE A 551 -8.01 -2.00 11.78
C ILE A 551 -9.02 -2.57 10.79
N ILE A 552 -9.06 -2.00 9.60
CA ILE A 552 -10.01 -2.40 8.55
C ILE A 552 -9.56 -3.72 7.93
N VAL A 553 -10.51 -4.59 7.58
CA VAL A 553 -10.21 -5.79 6.80
C VAL A 553 -9.67 -5.39 5.40
N PRO A 554 -8.53 -5.95 4.93
CA PRO A 554 -8.02 -5.66 3.60
C PRO A 554 -8.92 -6.30 2.51
N PHE A 555 -9.56 -5.46 1.68
CA PHE A 555 -10.39 -5.90 0.54
C PHE A 555 -9.79 -5.60 -0.84
N ASN A 556 -8.86 -4.65 -0.94
CA ASN A 556 -8.20 -4.29 -2.18
C ASN A 556 -6.75 -3.90 -1.92
N GLU A 557 -5.90 -4.92 -1.77
CA GLU A 557 -4.49 -4.72 -1.45
C GLU A 557 -3.65 -4.32 -2.67
N ARG A 558 -4.19 -4.40 -3.89
CA ARG A 558 -3.46 -4.02 -5.12
C ARG A 558 -2.95 -2.57 -5.07
N THR A 559 -3.75 -1.69 -4.47
CA THR A 559 -3.45 -0.25 -4.39
C THR A 559 -2.80 0.14 -3.06
N ALA A 560 -2.34 -0.83 -2.26
CA ALA A 560 -1.71 -0.55 -0.98
C ALA A 560 -0.26 -0.10 -1.20
N SER A 561 0.15 0.94 -0.48
CA SER A 561 1.55 1.37 -0.44
C SER A 561 2.43 0.27 0.17
N LYS A 562 3.59 -0.01 -0.43
CA LYS A 562 4.57 -0.97 0.12
C LYS A 562 5.03 -0.46 1.48
N SER A 563 4.80 -1.21 2.55
CA SER A 563 5.01 -0.73 3.92
C SER A 563 5.66 -1.79 4.81
N ALA A 564 6.34 -1.34 5.86
CA ALA A 564 6.94 -2.22 6.86
C ALA A 564 5.88 -2.99 7.66
N ILE A 565 4.71 -2.36 7.85
CA ILE A 565 3.50 -2.90 8.47
C ILE A 565 2.36 -2.64 7.49
N SER A 566 1.68 -3.70 7.04
CA SER A 566 0.58 -3.57 6.08
C SER A 566 -0.68 -3.07 6.79
N LEU A 567 -0.90 -1.75 6.76
CA LEU A 567 -2.11 -1.12 7.26
C LEU A 567 -3.11 -0.89 6.12
N PRO A 568 -4.30 -1.53 6.16
CA PRO A 568 -5.35 -1.28 5.18
C PRO A 568 -5.88 0.14 5.31
N ARG A 569 -6.20 0.78 4.17
CA ARG A 569 -6.79 2.12 4.15
C ARG A 569 -8.04 2.20 5.05
N GLY A 570 -8.14 3.30 5.79
CA GLY A 570 -9.22 3.57 6.73
C GLY A 570 -8.95 3.05 8.12
N SER A 571 -7.88 2.25 8.31
CA SER A 571 -7.43 1.85 9.63
C SER A 571 -6.90 3.05 10.40
N SER A 572 -6.88 2.95 11.72
CA SER A 572 -6.20 3.92 12.57
C SER A 572 -5.38 3.23 13.65
N ILE A 573 -4.29 3.88 14.05
CA ILE A 573 -3.41 3.42 15.13
C ILE A 573 -3.40 4.44 16.25
N ALA A 574 -3.13 3.98 17.47
CA ALA A 574 -2.96 4.84 18.62
C ALA A 574 -1.73 5.74 18.43
N VAL A 575 -1.84 6.97 18.92
CA VAL A 575 -0.78 7.96 18.98
C VAL A 575 -0.43 8.16 20.45
N THR A 576 0.83 8.51 20.73
CA THR A 576 1.32 8.83 22.09
C THR A 576 1.48 10.35 22.17
N PRO A 577 0.49 11.11 22.68
CA PRO A 577 0.51 12.58 22.65
C PRO A 577 1.70 13.19 23.39
N GLU A 578 2.26 12.48 24.36
CA GLU A 578 3.42 12.92 25.15
C GLU A 578 4.74 12.88 24.37
N LYS A 579 4.74 12.26 23.18
CA LYS A 579 5.93 12.14 22.31
C LYS A 579 5.86 13.11 21.15
N THR A 580 7.02 13.54 20.67
CA THR A 580 7.11 14.27 19.40
C THR A 580 6.89 13.30 18.23
N ALA A 581 5.98 13.66 17.32
CA ALA A 581 5.84 12.99 16.04
C ALA A 581 6.89 13.53 15.06
N ARG A 582 7.90 12.72 14.73
CA ARG A 582 8.90 13.02 13.70
C ARG A 582 8.50 12.33 12.40
N LEU A 583 7.97 13.11 11.47
CA LEU A 583 7.72 12.70 10.10
C LEU A 583 9.02 12.70 9.32
N PHE A 584 9.16 11.78 8.37
CA PHE A 584 10.30 11.74 7.46
C PHE A 584 9.87 11.42 6.03
N LEU A 585 10.60 11.99 5.08
CA LEU A 585 10.49 11.77 3.64
C LEU A 585 11.89 11.52 3.08
N HIS A 586 12.02 10.56 2.18
CA HIS A 586 13.26 10.32 1.45
C HIS A 586 12.97 9.97 -0.01
N TRP A 587 13.76 10.51 -0.92
CA TRP A 587 13.70 10.17 -2.34
C TRP A 587 15.08 10.18 -2.99
N CYS A 588 15.18 9.50 -4.14
CA CYS A 588 16.39 9.45 -4.95
C CYS A 588 16.04 9.46 -6.43
N GLN A 589 16.76 10.29 -7.17
CA GLN A 589 16.72 10.36 -8.63
C GLN A 589 17.20 9.05 -9.25
N PRO A 590 16.74 8.72 -10.47
CA PRO A 590 17.26 7.57 -11.22
C PRO A 590 18.73 7.77 -11.57
N GLU A 591 19.53 6.70 -11.45
CA GLU A 591 20.98 6.72 -11.78
C GLU A 591 21.27 7.30 -13.17
N ASN A 592 20.42 6.97 -14.15
CA ASN A 592 20.60 7.35 -15.56
C ASN A 592 19.77 8.59 -15.97
N ASN A 593 19.25 9.37 -15.03
CA ASN A 593 18.43 10.54 -15.32
C ASN A 593 18.76 11.72 -14.39
N ALA A 594 19.38 12.76 -14.95
CA ALA A 594 19.76 13.97 -14.23
C ALA A 594 18.60 14.98 -14.00
N SER A 595 17.36 14.63 -14.36
CA SER A 595 16.21 15.54 -14.16
C SER A 595 16.02 15.83 -12.67
N ARG A 596 16.04 17.11 -12.28
CA ARG A 596 15.80 17.57 -10.90
C ARG A 596 14.47 17.01 -10.37
N THR A 597 14.48 16.47 -9.16
CA THR A 597 13.30 15.99 -8.45
C THR A 597 13.15 16.69 -7.11
N ASP A 598 11.98 17.25 -6.89
CA ASP A 598 11.63 18.15 -5.79
C ASP A 598 10.35 17.62 -5.15
N LEU A 599 10.51 17.02 -3.96
CA LEU A 599 9.41 16.50 -3.16
C LEU A 599 9.41 17.22 -1.82
N ASP A 600 8.23 17.59 -1.34
CA ASP A 600 8.08 18.31 -0.08
C ASP A 600 7.31 17.50 0.95
N LEU A 601 7.79 17.56 2.20
CA LEU A 601 7.05 17.15 3.38
C LEU A 601 6.44 18.36 4.09
N SER A 602 5.11 18.36 4.25
CA SER A 602 4.39 19.43 4.95
C SER A 602 3.35 18.90 5.93
N VAL A 603 3.01 19.71 6.93
CA VAL A 603 1.91 19.43 7.87
C VAL A 603 0.98 20.64 7.95
N GLY A 604 -0.29 20.44 7.61
CA GLY A 604 -1.35 21.44 7.81
C GLY A 604 -2.11 21.17 9.10
N PHE A 605 -2.43 22.22 9.86
CA PHE A 605 -3.09 22.11 11.17
C PHE A 605 -4.49 22.70 11.12
N TYR A 606 -5.46 22.01 11.73
CA TYR A 606 -6.87 22.35 11.69
C TYR A 606 -7.54 22.16 13.06
N ASP A 607 -8.58 22.93 13.33
CA ASP A 607 -9.42 22.76 14.51
C ASP A 607 -10.53 21.70 14.28
N THR A 608 -11.43 21.57 15.24
CA THR A 608 -12.54 20.60 15.20
C THR A 608 -13.51 20.83 14.03
N ASP A 609 -13.65 22.08 13.58
CA ASP A 609 -14.53 22.49 12.47
C ASP A 609 -13.78 22.50 11.13
N TRP A 610 -12.60 21.89 11.07
CA TRP A 610 -11.70 21.87 9.92
C TRP A 610 -11.30 23.28 9.44
N GLN A 611 -11.31 24.28 10.31
CA GLN A 611 -10.76 25.59 10.02
C GLN A 611 -9.24 25.55 10.13
N TYR A 612 -8.58 26.14 9.14
CA TYR A 612 -7.13 26.16 9.03
C TYR A 612 -6.50 27.01 10.16
N GLN A 613 -5.57 26.42 10.91
CA GLN A 613 -4.87 27.04 12.04
C GLN A 613 -3.42 27.41 11.70
N GLY A 614 -2.81 26.76 10.71
CA GLY A 614 -1.43 27.00 10.33
C GLY A 614 -0.80 25.85 9.56
N VAL A 615 0.49 25.98 9.23
CA VAL A 615 1.26 24.99 8.48
C VAL A 615 2.72 24.98 8.95
N CYS A 616 3.34 23.81 8.84
CA CYS A 616 4.79 23.64 8.86
C CYS A 616 5.24 23.05 7.51
N SER A 617 6.06 23.79 6.75
CA SER A 617 6.41 23.50 5.36
C SER A 617 7.67 24.28 4.92
N TYR A 618 8.19 24.04 3.72
CA TYR A 618 9.31 24.81 3.15
C TYR A 618 9.17 26.35 3.20
N TYR A 619 7.95 26.89 3.09
CA TYR A 619 7.66 28.34 3.14
C TYR A 619 7.28 28.85 4.54
N GLN A 620 7.17 27.97 5.52
CA GLN A 620 6.95 28.29 6.93
C GLN A 620 7.61 27.20 7.79
N LEU A 621 8.89 27.39 8.10
CA LEU A 621 9.74 26.34 8.70
C LEU A 621 9.38 26.05 10.16
N GLN A 622 8.75 27.00 10.84
CA GLN A 622 8.25 26.80 12.20
C GLN A 622 6.79 27.21 12.30
N LEU A 623 6.04 26.43 13.07
CA LEU A 623 4.74 26.84 13.60
C LEU A 623 4.90 27.08 15.10
N GLN A 624 4.48 28.27 15.53
CA GLN A 624 4.42 28.66 16.93
C GLN A 624 2.99 29.09 17.26
N SER A 625 2.62 28.92 18.53
CA SER A 625 1.36 29.44 19.04
C SER A 625 1.35 30.97 19.07
N LYS A 626 0.17 31.55 19.28
CA LYS A 626 0.02 33.01 19.47
C LYS A 626 0.86 33.54 20.64
N ASN A 627 1.21 32.68 21.60
CA ASN A 627 2.00 33.02 22.78
C ASN A 627 3.49 32.67 22.62
N GLY A 628 3.93 32.27 21.41
CA GLY A 628 5.32 31.93 21.10
C GLY A 628 5.74 30.52 21.51
N GLN A 629 4.82 29.66 21.97
CA GLN A 629 5.13 28.25 22.24
C GLN A 629 5.38 27.52 20.92
N HIS A 630 6.44 26.72 20.84
CA HIS A 630 6.75 25.91 19.67
C HIS A 630 5.72 24.79 19.47
N ILE A 631 5.30 24.55 18.22
CA ILE A 631 4.35 23.50 17.85
C ILE A 631 4.97 22.54 16.83
N ALA A 632 5.65 23.07 15.81
CA ALA A 632 6.26 22.24 14.79
C ALA A 632 7.48 22.89 14.12
N SER A 633 8.42 22.07 13.65
CA SER A 633 9.61 22.49 12.90
C SER A 633 9.84 21.61 11.67
N SER A 634 10.18 22.23 10.55
CA SER A 634 10.67 21.58 9.33
C SER A 634 12.19 21.57 9.30
N SER A 635 12.76 20.49 8.78
CA SER A 635 14.21 20.32 8.63
C SER A 635 14.82 21.08 7.45
N GLY A 636 14.02 21.91 6.78
CA GLY A 636 14.39 22.68 5.60
C GLY A 636 13.88 22.05 4.31
N ASP A 637 14.35 22.61 3.20
CA ASP A 637 13.85 22.36 1.84
C ASP A 637 15.03 21.92 0.96
N ILE A 638 15.04 20.65 0.57
CA ILE A 638 16.05 20.09 -0.33
C ILE A 638 15.42 19.85 -1.68
N THR A 639 15.96 20.51 -2.71
CA THR A 639 15.28 20.57 -4.00
C THR A 639 15.85 19.64 -5.07
N SER A 640 16.83 18.81 -4.71
CA SER A 640 17.44 17.81 -5.60
C SER A 640 17.92 16.58 -4.81
N ALA A 641 17.81 15.40 -5.40
CA ALA A 641 18.12 14.13 -4.73
C ALA A 641 18.99 13.19 -5.60
N PRO A 642 20.24 13.57 -5.92
CA PRO A 642 21.10 12.80 -6.81
C PRO A 642 21.37 11.38 -6.31
N PHE A 643 21.44 10.45 -7.25
CA PHE A 643 21.95 9.10 -6.99
C PHE A 643 23.44 9.14 -6.62
N PRO A 644 23.92 8.31 -5.68
CA PRO A 644 23.19 7.25 -4.95
C PRO A 644 22.54 7.71 -3.64
N ASP A 645 22.85 8.89 -3.13
CA ASP A 645 22.52 9.25 -1.74
C ASP A 645 21.07 9.72 -1.56
N GLY A 646 20.50 10.37 -2.58
CA GLY A 646 19.16 10.95 -2.51
C GLY A 646 19.07 12.15 -1.58
N ALA A 647 17.85 12.52 -1.17
CA ALA A 647 17.55 13.62 -0.25
C ALA A 647 16.54 13.19 0.81
N SER A 648 16.56 13.87 1.96
CA SER A 648 15.62 13.59 3.06
C SER A 648 15.13 14.86 3.74
N GLU A 649 13.85 14.85 4.13
CA GLU A 649 13.21 15.90 4.91
C GLU A 649 12.54 15.32 6.15
N PHE A 650 12.46 16.12 7.20
CA PHE A 650 11.78 15.81 8.45
C PHE A 650 10.87 16.95 8.88
N VAL A 651 9.78 16.61 9.56
CA VAL A 651 8.95 17.56 10.29
C VAL A 651 8.68 17.01 11.68
N ASP A 652 9.08 17.75 12.72
CA ASP A 652 8.76 17.45 14.11
C ASP A 652 7.49 18.21 14.49
N VAL A 653 6.55 17.49 15.11
CA VAL A 653 5.32 18.05 15.67
C VAL A 653 5.23 17.68 17.15
N ASP A 654 5.18 18.69 18.01
CA ASP A 654 4.83 18.54 19.42
C ASP A 654 3.30 18.41 19.51
N LEU A 655 2.84 17.19 19.77
CA LEU A 655 1.43 16.83 19.73
C LEU A 655 0.66 17.43 20.92
N GLU A 656 1.25 17.43 22.10
CA GLU A 656 0.67 18.03 23.31
C GLU A 656 0.58 19.55 23.16
N ALA A 657 1.65 20.21 22.71
CA ALA A 657 1.63 21.65 22.47
C ALA A 657 0.61 22.03 21.40
N ALA A 658 0.49 21.26 20.32
CA ALA A 658 -0.54 21.49 19.30
C ALA A 658 -1.96 21.40 19.90
N GLN A 659 -2.23 20.34 20.67
CA GLN A 659 -3.53 20.10 21.28
C GLN A 659 -3.94 21.22 22.25
N LEU A 660 -3.00 21.69 23.08
CA LEU A 660 -3.24 22.79 24.02
C LEU A 660 -3.59 24.12 23.32
N GLN A 661 -3.24 24.27 22.03
CA GLN A 661 -3.55 25.44 21.21
C GLN A 661 -4.86 25.31 20.43
N GLY A 662 -5.68 24.29 20.73
CA GLY A 662 -6.98 24.06 20.09
C GLY A 662 -6.88 23.42 18.71
N ILE A 663 -5.71 22.96 18.30
CA ILE A 663 -5.54 22.15 17.10
C ILE A 663 -6.09 20.75 17.40
N ARG A 664 -6.92 20.23 16.49
CA ARG A 664 -7.38 18.85 16.55
C ARG A 664 -6.69 17.97 15.52
N TYR A 665 -6.54 18.45 14.29
CA TYR A 665 -6.03 17.63 13.19
C TYR A 665 -4.70 18.16 12.67
N ALA A 666 -3.67 17.30 12.64
CA ALA A 666 -2.45 17.51 11.89
C ALA A 666 -2.46 16.61 10.64
N VAL A 667 -2.58 17.23 9.46
CA VAL A 667 -2.68 16.55 8.16
C VAL A 667 -1.33 16.53 7.49
N VAL A 668 -0.79 15.34 7.26
CA VAL A 668 0.48 15.16 6.54
C VAL A 668 0.23 15.26 5.04
N VAL A 669 1.02 16.09 4.37
CA VAL A 669 0.90 16.34 2.93
C VAL A 669 2.26 16.12 2.29
N LEU A 670 2.30 15.23 1.30
CA LEU A 670 3.46 14.96 0.49
C LEU A 670 3.21 15.46 -0.93
N ASN A 671 4.02 16.40 -1.40
CA ASN A 671 3.85 17.02 -2.71
C ASN A 671 4.98 16.62 -3.66
N ASN A 672 4.65 16.53 -4.94
CA ASN A 672 5.61 16.31 -6.02
C ASN A 672 5.56 17.48 -7.00
N TYR A 673 6.63 18.27 -7.01
CA TYR A 673 6.73 19.50 -7.80
C TYR A 673 7.38 19.30 -9.16
N SER A 674 8.27 18.32 -9.31
CA SER A 674 9.01 18.11 -10.56
C SER A 674 8.25 17.32 -11.62
N GLY A 675 7.11 16.73 -11.28
CA GLY A 675 6.23 16.07 -12.25
C GLY A 675 6.66 14.66 -12.68
N MET A 676 7.73 14.12 -12.09
CA MET A 676 8.17 12.74 -12.30
C MET A 676 7.33 11.81 -11.41
N ALA A 677 6.80 10.71 -11.94
CA ALA A 677 6.03 9.79 -11.12
C ALA A 677 6.88 9.19 -10.01
N PHE A 678 6.27 8.92 -8.84
CA PHE A 678 7.01 8.30 -7.73
C PHE A 678 7.56 6.92 -8.10
N GLU A 679 6.87 6.21 -9.00
CA GLU A 679 7.28 4.91 -9.54
C GLU A 679 8.45 5.00 -10.53
N ASP A 680 8.76 6.18 -11.05
CA ASP A 680 9.91 6.44 -11.91
C ASP A 680 11.16 6.84 -11.10
N LEU A 681 11.03 7.12 -9.81
CA LEU A 681 12.16 7.42 -8.91
C LEU A 681 12.89 6.12 -8.52
N GLU A 682 14.20 6.22 -8.30
CA GLU A 682 14.99 5.09 -7.81
C GLU A 682 14.50 4.66 -6.40
N ARG A 683 14.23 5.65 -5.55
CA ARG A 683 13.66 5.47 -4.22
C ARG A 683 12.68 6.60 -3.92
N ALA A 684 11.57 6.29 -3.26
CA ALA A 684 10.64 7.27 -2.71
C ALA A 684 9.82 6.64 -1.57
N TYR A 685 10.02 7.13 -0.34
CA TYR A 685 9.28 6.64 0.83
C TYR A 685 9.14 7.72 1.90
N ALA A 686 8.14 7.56 2.75
CA ALA A 686 7.91 8.42 3.91
C ALA A 686 7.45 7.60 5.11
N GLY A 687 7.38 8.24 6.27
CA GLY A 687 6.95 7.59 7.50
C GLY A 687 6.88 8.52 8.70
N ILE A 688 6.65 7.91 9.86
CA ILE A 688 6.55 8.59 11.15
C ILE A 688 7.30 7.79 12.22
N MET A 689 7.99 8.52 13.09
CA MET A 689 8.58 8.04 14.34
C MET A 689 7.92 8.79 15.51
N PHE A 690 7.76 8.11 16.65
CA PHE A 690 7.43 8.78 17.91
C PHE A 690 8.69 8.84 18.78
N ARG A 691 9.11 10.06 19.14
CA ARG A 691 10.42 10.35 19.73
C ARG A 691 10.26 11.00 21.10
N ASP A 692 11.01 10.50 22.07
CA ASP A 692 11.25 11.18 23.35
C ASP A 692 12.49 12.08 23.24
N ASP A 693 13.51 11.64 22.50
CA ASP A 693 14.75 12.38 22.27
C ASP A 693 14.83 12.90 20.83
N VAL A 694 14.45 14.16 20.66
CA VAL A 694 14.55 14.86 19.37
C VAL A 694 15.99 15.27 19.01
N GLN A 695 16.93 15.24 19.97
CA GLN A 695 18.33 15.67 19.82
C GLN A 695 19.31 14.55 19.48
N GLY A 696 18.92 13.29 19.70
CA GLY A 696 19.64 12.12 19.21
C GLY A 696 19.74 12.08 17.67
N HIS A 697 20.10 10.94 17.09
CA HIS A 697 20.14 10.79 15.63
C HIS A 697 18.81 11.23 14.98
N HIS A 698 18.90 11.94 13.84
CA HIS A 698 17.72 12.42 13.10
C HIS A 698 16.73 11.29 12.82
N PHE A 699 17.27 10.15 12.36
CA PHE A 699 16.54 8.93 12.11
C PHE A 699 16.98 7.84 13.09
N ASP A 700 16.03 7.23 13.79
CA ASP A 700 16.26 6.06 14.63
C ASP A 700 15.35 4.90 14.14
N PRO A 701 15.92 3.86 13.50
CA PRO A 701 15.14 2.73 12.97
C PRO A 701 14.31 2.01 14.05
N ARG A 702 14.68 2.12 15.32
CA ARG A 702 13.98 1.53 16.47
C ARG A 702 12.61 2.15 16.73
N THR A 703 12.45 3.43 16.36
CA THR A 703 11.28 4.26 16.67
C THR A 703 10.33 4.43 15.49
N VAL A 704 10.65 3.82 14.34
CA VAL A 704 9.81 3.87 13.14
C VAL A 704 8.52 3.09 13.39
N GLU A 705 7.44 3.83 13.53
CA GLU A 705 6.10 3.29 13.73
C GLU A 705 5.50 2.86 12.39
N LEU A 706 5.60 3.71 11.38
CA LEU A 706 5.12 3.43 10.04
C LEU A 706 6.10 3.95 8.99
N ARG A 707 6.37 3.13 7.99
CA ARG A 707 7.12 3.48 6.78
C ARG A 707 6.42 2.91 5.56
N PHE A 708 6.21 3.73 4.54
CA PHE A 708 5.53 3.36 3.29
C PHE A 708 6.24 3.97 2.07
N ASN A 709 6.24 3.25 0.95
CA ASN A 709 6.67 3.77 -0.35
C ASN A 709 5.63 4.75 -0.90
N LEU A 710 6.10 5.77 -1.60
CA LEU A 710 5.24 6.64 -2.40
C LEU A 710 4.93 5.96 -3.73
N GLN A 711 3.72 6.13 -4.23
CA GLN A 711 3.26 5.56 -5.50
C GLN A 711 2.47 6.59 -6.29
N GLY A 712 2.34 6.41 -7.61
CA GLY A 712 1.48 7.25 -8.42
C GLY A 712 2.18 8.33 -9.21
N ALA A 713 1.41 8.87 -10.14
CA ALA A 713 1.94 9.51 -11.34
C ALA A 713 2.33 10.98 -11.14
N ASN A 714 1.48 11.77 -10.47
CA ASN A 714 1.69 13.19 -10.15
C ASN A 714 0.57 13.69 -9.22
N GLY A 715 0.88 14.59 -8.28
CA GLY A 715 -0.12 15.28 -7.47
C GLY A 715 0.21 15.41 -5.99
N ILE A 716 -0.84 15.54 -5.19
CA ILE A 716 -0.81 15.67 -3.74
C ILE A 716 -1.13 14.31 -3.14
N PHE A 717 -0.28 13.85 -2.23
CA PHE A 717 -0.52 12.65 -1.48
C PHE A 717 -0.88 13.01 -0.03
N LEU A 718 -2.04 12.52 0.41
CA LEU A 718 -2.58 12.70 1.77
C LEU A 718 -2.52 11.34 2.48
N PRO A 719 -1.35 10.93 3.00
CA PRO A 719 -1.19 9.61 3.58
C PRO A 719 -1.95 9.45 4.90
N MET A 720 -1.93 10.46 5.77
CA MET A 720 -2.40 10.32 7.14
C MET A 720 -2.88 11.64 7.76
N VAL A 721 -3.76 11.49 8.77
CA VAL A 721 -4.23 12.58 9.64
C VAL A 721 -4.02 12.15 11.08
N ILE A 722 -3.35 12.96 11.89
CA ILE A 722 -3.25 12.77 13.33
C ILE A 722 -4.39 13.56 13.98
N ASP A 723 -5.37 12.86 14.55
CA ASP A 723 -6.41 13.42 15.42
C ASP A 723 -5.87 13.44 16.86
N LEU A 724 -5.51 14.64 17.32
CA LEU A 724 -4.94 14.91 18.64
C LEU A 724 -5.97 14.74 19.76
N GLN A 725 -7.26 14.94 19.47
CA GLN A 725 -8.32 14.80 20.47
C GLN A 725 -8.58 13.33 20.79
N GLU A 726 -8.63 12.49 19.76
CA GLU A 726 -8.83 11.04 19.92
C GLU A 726 -7.52 10.28 20.18
N ALA A 727 -6.37 10.97 20.09
CA ALA A 727 -5.03 10.38 20.11
C ALA A 727 -4.87 9.24 19.09
N ARG A 728 -5.25 9.52 17.82
CA ARG A 728 -5.24 8.54 16.73
C ARG A 728 -4.58 9.07 15.47
N LEU A 729 -3.92 8.17 14.75
CA LEU A 729 -3.46 8.41 13.38
C LEU A 729 -4.39 7.65 12.43
N HIS A 730 -5.16 8.39 11.64
CA HIS A 730 -5.99 7.86 10.57
C HIS A 730 -5.15 7.63 9.31
N TRP A 731 -5.06 6.37 8.87
CA TRP A 731 -4.36 5.99 7.65
C TRP A 731 -5.29 6.13 6.44
N LEU A 732 -5.16 7.23 5.69
CA LEU A 732 -6.01 7.53 4.55
C LEU A 732 -5.43 6.99 3.24
N ASP A 733 -4.11 6.98 3.05
CA ASP A 733 -3.42 6.47 1.84
C ASP A 733 -4.11 6.91 0.54
N MET A 734 -4.32 8.24 0.40
CA MET A 734 -5.14 8.83 -0.64
C MET A 734 -4.32 9.69 -1.59
N TYR A 735 -4.44 9.40 -2.89
CA TYR A 735 -3.85 10.22 -3.95
C TYR A 735 -4.89 11.16 -4.55
N SER A 736 -4.59 12.44 -4.53
CA SER A 736 -5.35 13.45 -5.28
C SER A 736 -4.54 13.89 -6.49
N THR A 737 -5.17 13.86 -7.66
CA THR A 737 -4.57 14.42 -8.87
C THR A 737 -4.46 15.94 -8.71
N GLY A 738 -3.25 16.44 -8.44
CA GLY A 738 -2.97 17.87 -8.36
C GLY A 738 -2.94 18.57 -9.71
N MET A 739 -2.69 19.87 -9.72
CA MET A 739 -2.38 20.62 -10.95
C MET A 739 -0.93 20.32 -11.39
N PHE A 740 -0.64 20.49 -12.69
CA PHE A 740 0.70 20.22 -13.27
C PHE A 740 1.83 21.10 -12.66
N ALA A 741 1.51 22.14 -11.87
CA ALA A 741 2.45 22.97 -11.13
C ALA A 741 1.76 23.65 -9.92
N MET A 742 2.53 23.96 -8.87
CA MET A 742 2.14 24.70 -7.64
C MET A 742 1.16 24.01 -6.69
N ASN A 743 1.40 22.75 -6.33
CA ASN A 743 0.62 22.08 -5.28
C ASN A 743 1.31 22.20 -3.92
N ASN A 744 0.76 22.98 -2.99
CA ASN A 744 1.14 23.00 -1.58
C ASN A 744 -0.10 22.88 -0.68
N VAL A 745 0.10 22.89 0.64
CA VAL A 745 -1.01 22.88 1.62
C VAL A 745 -2.00 24.01 1.36
N ALA A 746 -1.53 25.23 1.09
CA ALA A 746 -2.42 26.38 0.84
C ALA A 746 -3.28 26.18 -0.43
N SER A 747 -2.71 25.69 -1.53
CA SER A 747 -3.47 25.40 -2.76
C SER A 747 -4.37 24.17 -2.63
N SER A 748 -4.07 23.29 -1.66
CA SER A 748 -4.79 22.03 -1.43
C SER A 748 -5.81 22.13 -0.30
N ASN A 749 -5.89 23.27 0.40
CA ASN A 749 -6.68 23.44 1.61
C ASN A 749 -8.17 23.07 1.40
N ASN A 750 -8.75 23.49 0.27
CA ASN A 750 -10.13 23.13 -0.09
C ASN A 750 -10.31 21.62 -0.29
N ALA A 751 -9.32 20.95 -0.87
CA ALA A 751 -9.35 19.50 -1.04
C ALA A 751 -9.23 18.80 0.31
N ILE A 752 -8.30 19.23 1.19
CA ILE A 752 -8.10 18.65 2.52
C ILE A 752 -9.36 18.77 3.38
N THR A 753 -9.90 19.99 3.50
CA THR A 753 -11.09 20.29 4.32
C THR A 753 -12.38 19.65 3.80
N THR A 754 -12.40 19.18 2.55
CA THR A 754 -13.52 18.38 2.01
C THR A 754 -13.29 16.88 2.13
N ILE A 755 -12.08 16.41 1.78
CA ILE A 755 -11.77 14.98 1.61
C ILE A 755 -11.54 14.29 2.95
N CYS A 756 -10.72 14.88 3.83
CA CYS A 756 -10.33 14.26 5.09
C CYS A 756 -11.51 13.99 6.03
N PRO A 757 -12.40 14.95 6.35
CA PRO A 757 -13.55 14.69 7.22
C PRO A 757 -14.49 13.63 6.63
N GLU A 758 -14.80 13.71 5.34
CA GLU A 758 -15.71 12.77 4.66
C GLU A 758 -15.15 11.35 4.67
N LEU A 759 -13.83 11.17 4.50
CA LEU A 759 -13.19 9.86 4.58
C LEU A 759 -13.15 9.29 6.00
N ILE A 760 -12.80 10.12 6.99
CA ILE A 760 -12.80 9.72 8.39
C ILE A 760 -14.21 9.27 8.78
N ALA A 761 -15.24 10.07 8.46
CA ALA A 761 -16.64 9.73 8.70
C ALA A 761 -17.07 8.47 7.94
N TYR A 762 -16.65 8.31 6.67
CA TYR A 762 -16.95 7.12 5.88
C TYR A 762 -16.41 5.84 6.51
N PHE A 763 -15.16 5.82 6.98
CA PHE A 763 -14.61 4.62 7.63
C PHE A 763 -15.17 4.42 9.04
N ALA A 764 -15.50 5.49 9.77
CA ALA A 764 -16.18 5.41 11.06
C ALA A 764 -17.64 4.93 10.95
N SER A 765 -18.28 5.05 9.78
CA SER A 765 -19.69 4.67 9.58
C SER A 765 -20.00 3.16 9.68
N GLY A 766 -18.98 2.31 9.74
CA GLY A 766 -19.14 0.85 9.68
C GLY A 766 -19.39 0.30 8.27
N THR A 767 -19.26 1.12 7.21
CA THR A 767 -19.37 0.67 5.80
C THR A 767 -18.26 -0.31 5.39
N ARG A 768 -17.22 -0.49 6.22
CA ARG A 768 -16.17 -1.48 6.08
C ARG A 768 -16.01 -2.24 7.39
N PRO A 769 -15.95 -3.59 7.36
CA PRO A 769 -15.77 -4.36 8.56
C PRO A 769 -14.34 -4.23 9.09
N SER A 770 -14.23 -4.35 10.42
CA SER A 770 -12.93 -4.36 11.11
C SER A 770 -12.37 -5.78 11.24
N MET A 771 -11.06 -5.88 11.49
CA MET A 771 -10.40 -7.14 11.81
C MET A 771 -10.96 -7.73 13.10
N TYR A 772 -11.38 -6.90 14.06
CA TYR A 772 -12.07 -7.35 15.26
C TYR A 772 -13.39 -8.07 14.95
N GLU A 773 -14.27 -7.48 14.13
CA GLU A 773 -15.53 -8.11 13.72
C GLU A 773 -15.30 -9.43 12.97
N LEU A 774 -14.29 -9.47 12.09
CA LEU A 774 -13.90 -10.71 11.40
C LEU A 774 -13.43 -11.78 12.39
N CYS A 775 -12.61 -11.41 13.37
CA CYS A 775 -12.12 -12.34 14.38
C CYS A 775 -13.24 -12.81 15.31
N LEU A 776 -14.22 -11.97 15.65
CA LEU A 776 -15.41 -12.38 16.39
C LEU A 776 -16.24 -13.41 15.61
N LEU A 777 -16.40 -13.25 14.29
CA LEU A 777 -17.07 -14.25 13.45
C LEU A 777 -16.34 -15.60 13.48
N HIS A 778 -15.01 -15.59 13.41
CA HIS A 778 -14.20 -16.82 13.55
C HIS A 778 -14.34 -17.44 14.93
N ALA A 779 -14.17 -16.67 16.01
CA ALA A 779 -14.28 -17.15 17.38
C ALA A 779 -15.68 -17.70 17.68
N ALA A 780 -16.72 -17.01 17.23
CA ALA A 780 -18.09 -17.47 17.40
C ALA A 780 -18.42 -18.73 16.58
N SER A 781 -17.65 -19.05 15.54
CA SER A 781 -17.87 -20.24 14.70
C SER A 781 -16.98 -21.42 15.06
N ARG A 782 -15.86 -21.18 15.73
CA ARG A 782 -14.74 -22.14 15.88
C ARG A 782 -14.19 -22.26 17.30
N GLY A 783 -14.71 -21.47 18.25
CA GLY A 783 -14.21 -21.39 19.62
C GLY A 783 -15.24 -21.77 20.68
N GLN A 784 -14.72 -22.31 21.79
CA GLN A 784 -15.49 -22.60 23.02
C GLN A 784 -15.29 -21.52 24.08
N GLU A 785 -14.04 -21.06 24.24
CA GLU A 785 -13.68 -19.98 25.13
C GLU A 785 -13.07 -18.81 24.32
N VAL A 786 -13.51 -17.59 24.61
CA VAL A 786 -13.03 -16.37 23.97
C VAL A 786 -12.60 -15.36 25.03
N LEU A 787 -11.39 -14.86 24.88
CA LEU A 787 -10.79 -13.82 25.71
C LEU A 787 -10.71 -12.53 24.89
N LEU A 788 -11.36 -11.47 25.35
CA LEU A 788 -11.29 -10.14 24.74
C LEU A 788 -10.36 -9.26 25.57
N ARG A 789 -9.23 -8.83 24.99
CA ARG A 789 -8.16 -8.06 25.66
C ARG A 789 -8.17 -6.60 25.20
N GLY A 790 -8.16 -5.67 26.16
CA GLY A 790 -8.07 -4.22 25.93
C GLY A 790 -7.70 -3.49 27.23
N LYS A 791 -8.45 -2.46 27.63
CA LYS A 791 -8.27 -1.82 28.97
C LYS A 791 -8.47 -2.78 30.15
N GLY A 792 -9.12 -3.92 29.90
CA GLY A 792 -9.21 -5.05 30.80
C GLY A 792 -9.31 -6.36 30.01
N LEU A 793 -9.48 -7.46 30.73
CA LEU A 793 -9.63 -8.79 30.14
C LEU A 793 -11.03 -9.31 30.44
N GLN A 794 -11.75 -9.74 29.40
CA GLN A 794 -13.06 -10.37 29.54
C GLN A 794 -13.05 -11.79 28.98
N ARG A 795 -13.68 -12.70 29.72
CA ARG A 795 -13.81 -14.11 29.38
C ARG A 795 -15.24 -14.47 29.00
N PHE A 796 -15.38 -15.24 27.94
CA PHE A 796 -16.63 -15.79 27.45
C PHE A 796 -16.47 -17.30 27.29
N ILE A 797 -17.33 -18.07 27.94
CA ILE A 797 -17.41 -19.51 27.75
C ILE A 797 -18.76 -19.79 27.09
N ARG A 798 -18.74 -20.53 25.99
CA ARG A 798 -19.95 -20.94 25.28
C ARG A 798 -20.84 -21.80 26.19
N ALA A 799 -22.13 -21.48 26.24
CA ALA A 799 -23.08 -22.28 27.00
C ALA A 799 -23.49 -23.55 26.25
N GLU A 800 -23.98 -24.55 26.99
CA GLU A 800 -24.51 -25.78 26.40
C GLU A 800 -25.68 -25.44 25.45
N ASN A 801 -25.61 -25.91 24.20
CA ASN A 801 -26.56 -25.62 23.12
C ASN A 801 -26.62 -24.15 22.63
N GLU A 802 -25.65 -23.30 22.99
CA GLU A 802 -25.58 -21.93 22.47
C GLU A 802 -25.15 -21.92 20.99
N THR A 803 -26.05 -21.43 20.13
CA THR A 803 -25.78 -21.31 18.69
C THR A 803 -24.66 -20.31 18.42
N ASN A 804 -23.98 -20.44 17.28
CA ASN A 804 -22.93 -19.49 16.87
C ASN A 804 -23.46 -18.05 16.80
N ALA A 805 -24.70 -17.86 16.34
CA ALA A 805 -25.34 -16.54 16.30
C ALA A 805 -25.58 -15.96 17.70
N ALA A 806 -26.07 -16.78 18.64
CA ALA A 806 -26.30 -16.34 20.02
C ALA A 806 -24.98 -15.98 20.72
N PHE A 807 -23.95 -16.80 20.53
CA PHE A 807 -22.63 -16.54 21.10
C PHE A 807 -21.98 -15.28 20.50
N LEU A 808 -22.06 -15.09 19.17
CA LEU A 808 -21.61 -13.88 18.51
C LEU A 808 -22.32 -12.62 19.03
N ALA A 809 -23.64 -12.69 19.23
CA ALA A 809 -24.40 -11.58 19.82
C ALA A 809 -23.93 -11.26 21.24
N ARG A 810 -23.57 -12.28 22.04
CA ARG A 810 -23.06 -12.11 23.40
C ARG A 810 -21.66 -11.50 23.42
N LEU A 811 -20.79 -11.89 22.49
CA LEU A 811 -19.47 -11.30 22.26
C LEU A 811 -19.58 -9.81 21.90
N ARG A 812 -20.45 -9.47 20.93
CA ARG A 812 -20.67 -8.07 20.49
C ARG A 812 -21.27 -7.18 21.58
N ARG A 813 -22.06 -7.74 22.50
CA ARG A 813 -22.61 -7.03 23.67
C ARG A 813 -21.63 -6.92 24.83
N GLU A 814 -20.49 -7.59 24.74
CA GLU A 814 -19.40 -7.55 25.73
C GLU A 814 -19.82 -7.97 27.15
N SER A 815 -20.83 -8.84 27.22
CA SER A 815 -21.41 -9.36 28.46
C SER A 815 -20.63 -10.56 29.03
N GLY A 816 -19.31 -10.43 29.11
CA GLY A 816 -18.38 -11.46 29.59
C GLY A 816 -18.00 -11.29 31.06
N GLN A 817 -17.37 -12.31 31.63
CA GLN A 817 -16.81 -12.25 32.98
C GLN A 817 -15.51 -11.45 32.97
N GLN A 818 -15.37 -10.45 33.84
CA GLN A 818 -14.13 -9.70 33.98
C GLN A 818 -13.05 -10.55 34.68
N LEU A 819 -11.83 -10.51 34.16
CA LEU A 819 -10.64 -11.16 34.73
C LEU A 819 -9.54 -10.14 35.06
N LEU A 820 -8.61 -10.55 35.91
CA LEU A 820 -7.32 -9.87 36.11
C LEU A 820 -6.40 -10.19 34.93
N ALA A 821 -5.55 -9.24 34.52
CA ALA A 821 -4.67 -9.39 33.36
C ALA A 821 -3.66 -10.54 33.51
N ASP A 822 -3.20 -10.79 34.74
CA ASP A 822 -2.22 -11.84 35.05
C ASP A 822 -2.80 -13.27 34.99
N ALA A 823 -4.10 -13.41 34.70
CA ALA A 823 -4.77 -14.70 34.58
C ALA A 823 -4.54 -15.40 33.23
N LEU A 824 -3.78 -14.81 32.30
CA LEU A 824 -3.52 -15.38 30.98
C LEU A 824 -2.49 -16.52 31.08
N HIS A 825 -2.99 -17.75 31.01
CA HIS A 825 -2.18 -18.95 30.89
C HIS A 825 -2.76 -19.86 29.80
N PHE A 826 -1.91 -20.33 28.88
CA PHE A 826 -2.31 -21.19 27.78
C PHE A 826 -1.50 -22.48 27.80
N GLU A 827 -2.18 -23.62 27.93
CA GLU A 827 -1.56 -24.95 27.96
C GLU A 827 -1.55 -25.64 26.59
N CYS A 828 -2.45 -25.25 25.69
CA CYS A 828 -2.63 -25.84 24.37
C CYS A 828 -2.59 -24.77 23.28
N SER A 829 -2.45 -25.18 22.02
CA SER A 829 -2.46 -24.26 20.89
C SER A 829 -3.80 -23.51 20.80
N ILE A 830 -3.72 -22.20 20.58
CA ILE A 830 -4.90 -21.32 20.54
C ILE A 830 -4.98 -20.59 19.20
N PHE A 831 -6.10 -19.91 18.98
CA PHE A 831 -6.17 -18.86 17.98
C PHE A 831 -5.98 -17.49 18.63
N ALA A 832 -5.00 -16.72 18.16
CA ALA A 832 -4.69 -15.39 18.67
C ALA A 832 -4.81 -14.35 17.55
N ALA A 833 -5.64 -13.34 17.75
CA ALA A 833 -5.73 -12.14 16.92
C ALA A 833 -5.25 -10.94 17.74
N LEU A 834 -4.01 -10.56 17.52
CA LEU A 834 -3.30 -9.57 18.32
C LEU A 834 -3.03 -8.30 17.52
N TYR A 835 -3.17 -7.15 18.17
CA TYR A 835 -2.68 -5.88 17.63
C TYR A 835 -1.15 -5.86 17.65
N GLU A 836 -0.56 -6.31 18.76
CA GLU A 836 0.88 -6.49 18.94
C GLU A 836 1.18 -7.91 19.42
N GLY A 837 2.21 -8.54 18.83
CA GLY A 837 2.69 -9.88 19.21
C GLY A 837 3.43 -9.90 20.55
N ASN A 838 2.82 -9.38 21.61
CA ASN A 838 3.41 -9.15 22.93
C ASN A 838 3.00 -10.20 23.98
N LEU A 839 2.49 -11.35 23.54
CA LEU A 839 1.98 -12.41 24.40
C LEU A 839 2.72 -13.71 24.09
N PRO A 840 3.28 -14.42 25.09
CA PRO A 840 3.82 -15.75 24.89
C PRO A 840 2.67 -16.71 24.56
N LEU A 841 2.83 -17.50 23.50
CA LEU A 841 1.82 -18.43 23.03
C LEU A 841 2.42 -19.82 22.81
N PRO A 842 1.66 -20.91 23.06
CA PRO A 842 2.14 -22.27 22.80
C PRO A 842 2.46 -22.52 21.32
N GLU A 843 3.40 -23.42 21.07
CA GLU A 843 3.74 -23.86 19.71
C GLU A 843 2.52 -24.43 18.97
N GLY A 844 2.44 -24.20 17.65
CA GLY A 844 1.29 -24.61 16.84
C GLY A 844 0.05 -23.70 16.95
N SER A 845 0.11 -22.62 17.73
CA SER A 845 -0.96 -21.62 17.77
C SER A 845 -1.12 -20.92 16.41
N ALA A 846 -2.37 -20.59 16.06
CA ALA A 846 -2.70 -19.77 14.89
C ALA A 846 -2.72 -18.30 15.28
N ILE A 847 -1.78 -17.52 14.76
CA ILE A 847 -1.46 -16.17 15.25
C ILE A 847 -1.57 -15.18 14.09
N PHE A 848 -2.60 -14.35 14.13
CA PHE A 848 -2.61 -13.08 13.42
C PHE A 848 -2.05 -12.01 14.35
N ALA A 849 -0.94 -11.38 13.99
CA ALA A 849 -0.38 -10.23 14.72
C ALA A 849 -0.14 -9.09 13.73
N LEU A 850 -0.79 -7.94 13.92
CA LEU A 850 -0.60 -6.78 13.05
C LEU A 850 0.84 -6.25 13.16
N LYS A 851 1.32 -6.07 14.39
CA LYS A 851 2.68 -5.64 14.69
C LYS A 851 3.47 -6.78 15.34
N PRO A 852 4.64 -7.16 14.82
CA PRO A 852 5.49 -8.15 15.47
C PRO A 852 6.16 -7.54 16.71
N ALA A 853 6.30 -8.34 17.77
CA ALA A 853 7.07 -7.99 18.97
C ALA A 853 7.83 -9.23 19.49
N ALA A 854 7.44 -9.80 20.63
CA ALA A 854 8.02 -11.03 21.17
C ALA A 854 7.72 -12.25 20.27
N ILE A 855 6.57 -12.25 19.61
CA ILE A 855 6.16 -13.26 18.63
C ILE A 855 5.84 -12.60 17.28
N THR A 856 5.99 -13.37 16.21
CA THR A 856 5.60 -12.98 14.85
C THR A 856 4.40 -13.80 14.40
N GLY A 857 3.42 -13.16 13.76
CA GLY A 857 2.23 -13.85 13.25
C GLY A 857 2.55 -14.88 12.18
N ASN A 858 1.95 -16.07 12.29
CA ASN A 858 2.00 -17.07 11.21
C ASN A 858 0.87 -16.88 10.19
N LEU A 859 -0.21 -16.15 10.55
CA LEU A 859 -1.32 -15.78 9.68
C LEU A 859 -1.25 -14.31 9.22
N ALA A 860 -1.59 -14.07 7.96
CA ALA A 860 -1.94 -12.76 7.43
C ALA A 860 -3.45 -12.51 7.50
N ALA A 861 -3.86 -11.24 7.42
CA ALA A 861 -5.28 -10.87 7.40
C ALA A 861 -6.05 -11.54 6.23
N SER A 862 -5.39 -11.76 5.10
CA SER A 862 -5.95 -12.47 3.94
C SER A 862 -6.26 -13.95 4.21
N ASP A 863 -5.58 -14.59 5.16
CA ASP A 863 -5.80 -16.00 5.49
C ASP A 863 -7.11 -16.17 6.27
N LEU A 864 -7.51 -15.12 7.02
CA LEU A 864 -8.81 -15.05 7.70
C LEU A 864 -9.98 -14.81 6.73
N LEU A 865 -9.68 -14.37 5.51
CA LEU A 865 -10.66 -14.15 4.43
C LEU A 865 -10.78 -15.33 3.47
N SER A 866 -9.82 -16.24 3.51
CA SER A 866 -9.75 -17.37 2.59
C SER A 866 -10.63 -18.53 3.05
#